data_AF-A0A9X1Y9T0-F1
#
_entry.id   AF-A0A9X1Y9T0-F1
#
_cell.length_a   1.000
_cell.length_b   1.000
_cell.length_c   1.000
_cell.angle_alpha   90.00
_cell.angle_beta   90.00
_cell.angle_gamma   90.00
#
_symmetry.space_group_name_H-M   'P 1'
#
loop_
_entity.id
_entity.type
_entity.pdbx_description
1 polymer ?
#
loop_
_entity_poly.entity_id
_entity_poly.type
_entity_poly.pdbx_seq_one_letter_code
_entity_poly.pdbx_strand_id
1 'polypeptide(L)'
;MLTELPDTLLVIAVLLVIVSAIQPLARRLLLSDSVLLAMVGVMIGGVATLLLHDRVAGVLDEAASRVTRLPVNAEVFLLVFLPLLVFHGALRIDVRRLARDAAPVLVMAVVAVLVTTFAIGYALHPLAGGVPLAACLMLGAIVATTDPSAVVGVFRDIGADGRLTRLVEGESLLNDAAAIALFTMLLSHLAGGAPLDPLTAARDFVLSFGGGMLAGFLLARLVLAAIPWLGGNRAAETTLTLALPYLAYIIDERFLHVSGVVAAATAGLTLSAAGPSTFRPQSWTFLHEVWDQLAFWASSLVFVLAAMLVPKLMLGMDRGDLALVGVVVLAATAARALVLFTILPTLRWAGLCQRVPIPFKVTMLWGGLRGAITLALALAVTENPAVPPRIQQFVAILATGFVLFSLLVNGTTLPFLVRALKLDRLSPADQALRNQVVAIGLGEVRDRLRRMAGELGFSAPATAPVLDRYERRIRRETAANTFDTAISDRERVTLGLITFASQERALLLEIFRERGISRRVIESMLWTSESMLDGARAGGRHGYVQAARRRLQPTLRFRFAQRVHRRFRYDRLLMHAMAERFEMLQITHVVSVAMTRFMRERMEPVLGRRVTEIVADIVARRDDMLQDAIDTLRLQYPGYAEALERRMLRQIGLRLEAEEYVSLHRESLIGEELFQELMRGLEAAAGQVSRPLRFNLQAGLDRRLKEFPAFASLQEAALHDLALSVTLRFAVPGERLYRAGQRADAVYLVSAGEVEVVRDGQEVRLGRDSVFGAEEVLAGTHRQGRARAVGFCHLLELAAADFLRLAEEAPEMPGRIGRLAAGTTPEAVSGTPSGTPSGAVPSARLVAFDPRRAMADR
;
A
#
# COMPACT_ATOMS: atom_id res chain seq x y z
N MET A 1 42.86 1.95 -18.68
CA MET A 1 41.49 1.47 -18.35
C MET A 1 41.19 0.09 -18.95
N LEU A 2 41.43 -0.18 -20.24
CA LEU A 2 41.13 -1.51 -20.84
C LEU A 2 42.08 -2.65 -20.40
N THR A 3 43.32 -2.37 -19.99
CA THR A 3 44.30 -3.38 -19.53
C THR A 3 44.06 -3.89 -18.10
N GLU A 4 43.33 -3.12 -17.27
CA GLU A 4 43.04 -3.44 -15.86
C GLU A 4 41.64 -4.06 -15.67
N LEU A 5 40.83 -4.08 -16.73
CA LEU A 5 39.43 -4.52 -16.71
C LEU A 5 39.29 -6.04 -16.45
N PRO A 6 40.10 -6.92 -17.08
CA PRO A 6 40.09 -8.35 -16.76
C PRO A 6 40.45 -8.62 -15.29
N ASP A 7 41.44 -7.92 -14.75
CA ASP A 7 41.90 -8.07 -13.36
C ASP A 7 40.82 -7.60 -12.38
N THR A 8 40.16 -6.48 -12.68
CA THR A 8 39.03 -5.97 -11.88
C THR A 8 37.86 -6.96 -11.88
N LEU A 9 37.52 -7.53 -13.05
CA LEU A 9 36.48 -8.56 -13.16
C LEU A 9 36.84 -9.83 -12.40
N LEU A 10 38.10 -10.26 -12.46
CA LEU A 10 38.58 -11.42 -11.72
C LEU A 10 38.43 -11.22 -10.22
N VAL A 11 38.83 -10.06 -9.69
CA VAL A 11 38.68 -9.79 -8.26
C VAL A 11 37.21 -9.72 -7.86
N ILE A 12 36.36 -9.02 -8.62
CA ILE A 12 34.91 -9.00 -8.35
C ILE A 12 34.33 -10.43 -8.35
N ALA A 13 34.72 -11.27 -9.29
CA ALA A 13 34.27 -12.67 -9.35
C ALA A 13 34.72 -13.46 -8.12
N VAL A 14 35.99 -13.34 -7.70
CA VAL A 14 36.51 -13.97 -6.48
C VAL A 14 35.77 -13.47 -5.23
N LEU A 15 35.53 -12.17 -5.14
CA LEU A 15 34.76 -11.58 -4.03
C LEU A 15 33.33 -12.12 -4.00
N LEU A 16 32.66 -12.29 -5.15
CA LEU A 16 31.34 -12.90 -5.21
C LEU A 16 31.35 -14.37 -4.77
N VAL A 17 32.40 -15.13 -5.11
CA VAL A 17 32.58 -16.51 -4.60
C VAL A 17 32.73 -16.49 -3.08
N ILE A 18 33.53 -15.58 -2.52
CA ILE A 18 33.70 -15.41 -1.07
C ILE A 18 32.35 -15.05 -0.41
N VAL A 19 31.61 -14.08 -0.96
CA VAL A 19 30.27 -13.69 -0.49
C VAL A 19 29.32 -14.89 -0.48
N SER A 20 29.35 -15.73 -1.51
CA SER A 20 28.52 -16.93 -1.59
C SER A 20 28.83 -17.94 -0.48
N ALA A 21 30.10 -18.08 -0.10
CA ALA A 21 30.56 -19.00 0.95
C ALA A 21 30.31 -18.45 2.37
N ILE A 22 30.26 -17.12 2.53
CA ILE A 22 30.00 -16.45 3.80
C ILE A 22 28.58 -16.70 4.29
N GLN A 23 27.57 -16.74 3.42
CA GLN A 23 26.18 -16.96 3.84
C GLN A 23 25.91 -18.26 4.63
N PRO A 24 26.34 -19.46 4.17
CA PRO A 24 26.17 -20.68 4.96
C PRO A 24 27.04 -20.65 6.24
N LEU A 25 28.19 -19.96 6.21
CA LEU A 25 29.09 -19.84 7.36
C LEU A 25 28.50 -18.91 8.45
N ALA A 26 27.92 -17.77 8.07
CA ALA A 26 27.25 -16.83 8.97
C ALA A 26 26.14 -17.53 9.75
N ARG A 27 25.32 -18.33 9.05
CA ARG A 27 24.26 -19.15 9.66
C ARG A 27 24.80 -20.19 10.66
N ARG A 28 25.97 -20.79 10.39
CA ARG A 28 26.62 -21.74 11.32
C ARG A 28 27.22 -21.04 12.55
N LEU A 29 27.76 -19.84 12.37
CA LEU A 29 28.39 -19.05 13.43
C LEU A 29 27.39 -18.20 14.24
N LEU A 30 26.11 -18.15 13.83
CA LEU A 30 25.07 -17.30 14.44
C LEU A 30 25.46 -15.81 14.45
N LEU A 31 26.21 -15.37 13.45
CA LEU A 31 26.61 -13.97 13.25
C LEU A 31 25.82 -13.35 12.10
N SER A 32 25.66 -12.02 12.13
CA SER A 32 25.08 -11.27 11.00
C SER A 32 26.01 -11.31 9.79
N ASP A 33 25.44 -11.48 8.59
CA ASP A 33 26.16 -11.50 7.31
C ASP A 33 27.09 -10.29 7.16
N SER A 34 26.61 -9.08 7.48
CA SER A 34 27.39 -7.83 7.37
C SER A 34 28.60 -7.80 8.31
N VAL A 35 28.49 -8.38 9.51
CA VAL A 35 29.60 -8.45 10.47
C VAL A 35 30.66 -9.43 9.97
N LEU A 36 30.25 -10.59 9.45
CA LEU A 36 31.17 -11.58 8.90
C LEU A 36 31.85 -11.07 7.60
N LEU A 37 31.10 -10.40 6.73
CA LEU A 37 31.64 -9.73 5.53
C LEU A 37 32.67 -8.66 5.91
N ALA A 38 32.39 -7.86 6.94
CA ALA A 38 33.33 -6.86 7.42
C ALA A 38 34.61 -7.48 7.99
N MET A 39 34.50 -8.52 8.83
CA MET A 39 35.68 -9.22 9.36
C MET A 39 36.52 -9.84 8.24
N VAL A 40 35.89 -10.51 7.28
CA VAL A 40 36.58 -11.11 6.14
C VAL A 40 37.23 -10.04 5.27
N GLY A 41 36.54 -8.93 4.99
CA GLY A 41 37.11 -7.81 4.23
C GLY A 41 38.33 -7.18 4.93
N VAL A 42 38.24 -6.90 6.23
CA VAL A 42 39.37 -6.40 7.04
C VAL A 42 40.54 -7.37 7.03
N MET A 43 40.28 -8.68 7.14
CA MET A 43 41.32 -9.72 7.07
C MET A 43 41.99 -9.76 5.70
N ILE A 44 41.22 -9.70 4.61
CA ILE A 44 41.75 -9.66 3.23
C ILE A 44 42.62 -8.41 3.05
N GLY A 45 42.12 -7.24 3.45
CA GLY A 45 42.86 -5.98 3.36
C GLY A 45 44.13 -5.99 4.21
N GLY A 46 44.08 -6.56 5.41
CA GLY A 46 45.21 -6.65 6.34
C GLY A 46 46.29 -7.57 5.80
N VAL A 47 45.92 -8.77 5.37
CA VAL A 47 46.85 -9.72 4.74
C VAL A 47 47.49 -9.12 3.48
N ALA A 48 46.71 -8.46 2.63
CA ALA A 48 47.25 -7.81 1.43
C ALA A 48 48.24 -6.70 1.79
N THR A 49 47.96 -5.91 2.84
CA THR A 49 48.87 -4.85 3.32
C THR A 49 50.17 -5.42 3.89
N LEU A 50 50.08 -6.52 4.66
CA LEU A 50 51.26 -7.19 5.24
C LEU A 50 52.15 -7.84 4.18
N LEU A 51 51.55 -8.53 3.20
CA LEU A 51 52.30 -9.15 2.10
C LEU A 51 53.10 -8.12 1.30
N LEU A 52 52.50 -6.95 1.03
CA LEU A 52 53.17 -5.83 0.35
C LEU A 52 54.31 -5.20 1.17
N HIS A 53 54.28 -5.34 2.50
CA HIS A 53 55.30 -4.79 3.38
C HIS A 53 56.52 -5.71 3.48
N ASP A 54 56.31 -7.04 3.58
CA ASP A 54 57.40 -8.00 3.82
C ASP A 54 58.11 -8.49 2.54
N ARG A 55 57.60 -8.24 1.32
CA ARG A 55 58.21 -8.63 0.01
C ARG A 55 58.69 -10.11 -0.07
N VAL A 56 57.96 -11.05 0.55
CA VAL A 56 58.45 -12.44 0.72
C VAL A 56 58.11 -13.38 -0.45
N ALA A 57 57.14 -13.05 -1.32
CA ALA A 57 56.75 -13.95 -2.40
C ALA A 57 56.20 -13.22 -3.64
N GLY A 58 56.97 -13.19 -4.74
CA GLY A 58 56.67 -12.40 -5.94
C GLY A 58 55.32 -12.67 -6.63
N VAL A 59 54.77 -13.89 -6.56
CA VAL A 59 53.43 -14.21 -7.13
C VAL A 59 52.30 -13.75 -6.21
N LEU A 60 52.51 -13.78 -4.89
CA LEU A 60 51.56 -13.30 -3.89
C LEU A 60 51.56 -11.77 -3.79
N ASP A 61 52.71 -11.13 -4.05
CA ASP A 61 52.83 -9.66 -4.15
C ASP A 61 52.03 -9.09 -5.33
N GLU A 62 52.00 -9.81 -6.45
CA GLU A 62 51.21 -9.40 -7.62
C GLU A 62 49.70 -9.53 -7.35
N ALA A 63 49.27 -10.60 -6.65
CA ALA A 63 47.89 -10.74 -6.21
C ALA A 63 47.49 -9.71 -5.13
N ALA A 64 48.37 -9.44 -4.15
CA ALA A 64 48.15 -8.48 -3.08
C ALA A 64 48.14 -7.02 -3.59
N SER A 65 49.00 -6.69 -4.55
CA SER A 65 49.00 -5.38 -5.21
C SER A 65 47.74 -5.18 -6.06
N ARG A 66 47.23 -6.21 -6.75
CA ARG A 66 45.95 -6.15 -7.45
C ARG A 66 44.77 -5.88 -6.52
N VAL A 67 44.71 -6.55 -5.35
CA VAL A 67 43.64 -6.36 -4.35
C VAL A 67 43.68 -4.96 -3.72
N THR A 68 44.87 -4.42 -3.44
CA THR A 68 45.02 -3.07 -2.82
C THR A 68 44.96 -1.91 -3.82
N ARG A 69 45.22 -2.15 -5.10
CA ARG A 69 45.10 -1.18 -6.20
C ARG A 69 43.77 -1.27 -6.95
N LEU A 70 42.79 -2.00 -6.42
CA LEU A 70 41.48 -2.09 -7.05
C LEU A 70 40.97 -0.68 -7.37
N PRO A 71 40.55 -0.40 -8.62
CA PRO A 71 40.04 0.91 -9.02
C PRO A 71 38.60 1.11 -8.53
N VAL A 72 38.32 0.80 -7.26
CA VAL A 72 37.04 1.09 -6.63
C VAL A 72 37.16 2.46 -5.97
N ASN A 73 37.28 3.46 -6.84
CA ASN A 73 37.23 4.85 -6.44
C ASN A 73 35.83 5.14 -5.87
N ALA A 74 35.71 6.14 -5.02
CA ALA A 74 34.46 6.59 -4.45
C ALA A 74 33.38 6.87 -5.51
N GLU A 75 33.79 7.27 -6.71
CA GLU A 75 32.90 7.50 -7.85
C GLU A 75 32.13 6.23 -8.28
N VAL A 76 32.76 5.06 -8.29
CA VAL A 76 32.08 3.78 -8.62
C VAL A 76 31.03 3.47 -7.55
N PHE A 77 31.35 3.71 -6.27
CA PHE A 77 30.39 3.55 -5.17
C PHE A 77 29.17 4.46 -5.33
N LEU A 78 29.41 5.74 -5.60
CA LEU A 78 28.36 6.75 -5.69
C LEU A 78 27.50 6.61 -6.95
N LEU A 79 28.07 6.21 -8.09
CA LEU A 79 27.33 6.11 -9.36
C LEU A 79 26.69 4.75 -9.60
N VAL A 80 27.33 3.65 -9.18
CA VAL A 80 26.85 2.28 -9.48
C VAL A 80 26.04 1.72 -8.32
N PHE A 81 26.61 1.71 -7.12
CA PHE A 81 26.01 0.98 -5.99
C PHE A 81 24.97 1.82 -5.24
N LEU A 82 25.24 3.09 -5.00
CA LEU A 82 24.38 3.94 -4.17
C LEU A 82 22.95 4.11 -4.74
N PRO A 83 22.74 4.45 -6.02
CA PRO A 83 21.39 4.63 -6.56
C PRO A 83 20.59 3.32 -6.52
N LEU A 84 21.28 2.20 -6.80
CA LEU A 84 20.71 0.85 -6.75
C LEU A 84 20.25 0.50 -5.34
N LEU A 85 21.10 0.66 -4.33
CA LEU A 85 20.80 0.31 -2.94
C LEU A 85 19.70 1.19 -2.33
N VAL A 86 19.76 2.50 -2.57
CA VAL A 86 18.77 3.45 -2.05
C VAL A 86 17.39 3.20 -2.69
N PHE A 87 17.36 2.99 -4.01
CA PHE A 87 16.12 2.66 -4.71
C PHE A 87 15.53 1.33 -4.25
N HIS A 88 16.37 0.31 -4.07
CA HIS A 88 15.96 -0.99 -3.55
C HIS A 88 15.39 -0.89 -2.13
N GLY A 89 16.06 -0.17 -1.23
CA GLY A 89 15.58 0.09 0.12
C GLY A 89 14.21 0.77 0.10
N ALA A 90 14.02 1.73 -0.79
CA ALA A 90 12.75 2.39 -1.03
C ALA A 90 11.66 1.47 -1.60
N LEU A 91 12.02 0.57 -2.51
CA LEU A 91 11.09 -0.36 -3.16
C LEU A 91 10.49 -1.37 -2.17
N ARG A 92 11.28 -1.83 -1.18
CA ARG A 92 10.81 -2.80 -0.16
C ARG A 92 9.85 -2.23 0.88
N ILE A 93 9.87 -0.92 1.09
CA ILE A 93 9.03 -0.27 2.09
C ILE A 93 7.57 -0.32 1.65
N ASP A 94 6.70 -0.87 2.50
CA ASP A 94 5.25 -0.72 2.31
C ASP A 94 4.84 0.71 2.68
N VAL A 95 4.87 1.61 1.69
CA VAL A 95 4.57 3.05 1.85
C VAL A 95 3.18 3.27 2.44
N ARG A 96 2.22 2.38 2.14
CA ARG A 96 0.84 2.50 2.63
C ARG A 96 0.77 2.25 4.14
N ARG A 97 1.54 1.28 4.63
CA ARG A 97 1.69 1.03 6.07
C ARG A 97 2.56 2.10 6.73
N LEU A 98 3.62 2.54 6.07
CA LEU A 98 4.51 3.59 6.58
C LEU A 98 3.78 4.93 6.74
N ALA A 99 2.80 5.25 5.89
CA ALA A 99 2.03 6.49 5.96
C ALA A 99 1.38 6.75 7.34
N ARG A 100 1.01 5.70 8.07
CA ARG A 100 0.46 5.80 9.44
C ARG A 100 1.50 6.18 10.49
N ASP A 101 2.76 5.82 10.24
CA ASP A 101 3.91 6.12 11.08
C ASP A 101 4.85 7.14 10.37
N ALA A 102 4.35 7.93 9.41
CA ALA A 102 5.20 8.82 8.60
C ALA A 102 5.79 9.97 9.43
N ALA A 103 5.01 10.53 10.36
CA ALA A 103 5.47 11.60 11.24
C ALA A 103 6.70 11.22 12.09
N PRO A 104 6.69 10.13 12.89
CA PRO A 104 7.88 9.74 13.66
C PRO A 104 9.04 9.36 12.74
N VAL A 105 8.78 8.70 11.60
CA VAL A 105 9.83 8.30 10.65
C VAL A 105 10.51 9.52 10.02
N LEU A 106 9.76 10.51 9.56
CA LEU A 106 10.32 11.72 8.95
C LEU A 106 11.13 12.54 9.96
N VAL A 107 10.65 12.63 11.20
CA VAL A 107 11.38 13.34 12.26
C VAL A 107 12.67 12.61 12.61
N MET A 108 12.63 11.28 12.71
CA MET A 108 13.84 10.47 12.92
C MET A 108 14.79 10.55 11.73
N ALA A 109 14.28 10.64 10.51
CA ALA A 109 15.08 10.63 9.30
C ALA A 109 15.72 11.98 8.94
N VAL A 110 15.13 13.11 9.35
CA VAL A 110 15.67 14.44 8.99
C VAL A 110 16.18 15.16 10.23
N VAL A 111 15.36 15.27 11.28
CA VAL A 111 15.75 16.02 12.48
C VAL A 111 16.84 15.30 13.24
N ALA A 112 16.77 13.96 13.37
CA ALA A 112 17.81 13.23 14.07
C ALA A 112 19.17 13.32 13.36
N VAL A 113 19.17 13.39 12.03
CA VAL A 113 20.38 13.56 11.21
C VAL A 113 21.01 14.90 11.50
N LEU A 114 20.24 15.98 11.38
CA LEU A 114 20.71 17.32 11.69
C LEU A 114 21.25 17.41 13.12
N VAL A 115 20.49 16.91 14.11
CA VAL A 115 20.92 16.92 15.52
C VAL A 115 22.19 16.11 15.73
N THR A 116 22.33 14.94 15.10
CA THR A 116 23.53 14.10 15.20
C THR A 116 24.73 14.78 14.54
N THR A 117 24.54 15.37 13.37
CA THR A 117 25.57 16.12 12.64
C THR A 117 26.08 17.30 13.46
N PHE A 118 25.19 18.13 14.00
CA PHE A 118 25.59 19.26 14.84
C PHE A 118 26.22 18.79 16.16
N ALA A 119 25.67 17.78 16.83
CA ALA A 119 26.22 17.27 18.07
C ALA A 119 27.66 16.77 17.90
N ILE A 120 27.95 16.00 16.85
CA ILE A 120 29.29 15.51 16.54
C ILE A 120 30.20 16.68 16.13
N GLY A 121 29.72 17.56 15.25
CA GLY A 121 30.50 18.70 14.76
C GLY A 121 30.97 19.62 15.89
N TYR A 122 30.07 20.02 16.78
CA TYR A 122 30.40 20.88 17.93
C TYR A 122 31.17 20.15 19.03
N ALA A 123 30.98 18.84 19.21
CA ALA A 123 31.79 18.07 20.16
C ALA A 123 33.26 17.92 19.69
N LEU A 124 33.48 17.77 18.39
CA LEU A 124 34.82 17.57 17.82
C LEU A 124 35.58 18.87 17.59
N HIS A 125 34.93 19.95 17.15
CA HIS A 125 35.57 21.22 16.81
C HIS A 125 36.58 21.73 17.87
N PRO A 126 36.27 21.76 19.19
CA PRO A 126 37.22 22.22 20.18
C PRO A 126 38.40 21.25 20.43
N LEU A 127 38.23 19.97 20.10
CA LEU A 127 39.21 18.91 20.37
C LEU A 127 40.10 18.59 19.16
N ALA A 128 39.65 18.93 17.94
CA ALA A 128 40.31 18.55 16.69
C ALA A 128 41.51 19.44 16.30
N GLY A 129 41.96 20.37 17.15
CA GLY A 129 43.21 21.09 16.97
C GLY A 129 43.31 21.91 15.67
N GLY A 130 42.29 22.73 15.37
CA GLY A 130 42.28 23.64 14.22
C GLY A 130 41.66 23.09 12.93
N VAL A 131 40.92 21.98 12.99
CA VAL A 131 40.09 21.50 11.88
C VAL A 131 38.85 22.41 11.72
N PRO A 132 38.51 22.85 10.50
CA PRO A 132 37.34 23.70 10.27
C PRO A 132 36.03 23.03 10.73
N LEU A 133 35.10 23.81 11.30
CA LEU A 133 33.79 23.31 11.71
C LEU A 133 33.04 22.58 10.58
N ALA A 134 33.19 23.05 9.34
CA ALA A 134 32.62 22.40 8.16
C ALA A 134 33.05 20.93 8.02
N ALA A 135 34.32 20.62 8.28
CA ALA A 135 34.83 19.25 8.22
C ALA A 135 34.32 18.39 9.39
N CYS A 136 34.18 18.95 10.59
CA CYS A 136 33.59 18.26 11.74
C CYS A 136 32.09 17.97 11.52
N LEU A 137 31.34 18.92 10.95
CA LEU A 137 29.95 18.73 10.56
C LEU A 137 29.83 17.71 9.41
N MET A 138 30.74 17.75 8.42
CA MET A 138 30.76 16.77 7.33
C MET A 138 30.96 15.35 7.87
N LEU A 139 31.90 15.17 8.80
CA LEU A 139 32.08 13.90 9.51
C LEU A 139 30.81 13.49 10.28
N GLY A 140 30.15 14.44 10.94
CA GLY A 140 28.86 14.21 11.59
C GLY A 140 27.75 13.77 10.62
N ALA A 141 27.73 14.29 9.38
CA ALA A 141 26.80 13.87 8.33
C ALA A 141 27.13 12.45 7.82
N ILE A 142 28.41 12.14 7.59
CA ILE A 142 28.87 10.80 7.22
C ILE A 142 28.43 9.78 8.27
N VAL A 143 28.69 10.08 9.55
CA VAL A 143 28.39 9.24 10.71
C VAL A 143 26.88 9.09 10.98
N ALA A 144 26.06 10.05 10.55
CA ALA A 144 24.61 10.00 10.75
C ALA A 144 23.95 8.89 9.92
N THR A 145 24.57 8.43 8.82
CA THR A 145 24.07 7.31 7.99
C THR A 145 23.83 6.04 8.81
N THR A 146 22.84 5.25 8.40
CA THR A 146 22.39 4.06 9.13
C THR A 146 22.08 2.94 8.17
N ASP A 147 22.61 1.75 8.42
CA ASP A 147 22.32 0.59 7.61
C ASP A 147 21.25 -0.30 8.27
N PRO A 148 20.04 -0.42 7.69
CA PRO A 148 19.00 -1.26 8.22
C PRO A 148 19.26 -2.75 7.95
N SER A 149 20.12 -3.11 6.99
CA SER A 149 20.25 -4.49 6.49
C SER A 149 20.68 -5.48 7.59
N ALA A 150 21.72 -5.13 8.35
CA ALA A 150 22.23 -5.96 9.44
C ALA A 150 21.20 -6.11 10.58
N VAL A 151 20.44 -5.05 10.86
CA VAL A 151 19.47 -4.96 11.96
C VAL A 151 18.18 -5.72 11.61
N VAL A 152 17.68 -5.51 10.40
CA VAL A 152 16.46 -6.13 9.88
C VAL A 152 16.65 -7.64 9.72
N GLY A 153 17.83 -8.09 9.31
CA GLY A 153 18.17 -9.53 9.31
C GLY A 153 18.03 -10.13 10.70
N VAL A 154 18.65 -9.52 11.71
CA VAL A 154 18.55 -9.94 13.11
C VAL A 154 17.11 -9.93 13.62
N PHE A 155 16.33 -8.89 13.29
CA PHE A 155 14.91 -8.81 13.68
C PHE A 155 14.07 -9.89 13.02
N ARG A 156 14.33 -10.22 11.76
CA ARG A 156 13.61 -11.27 11.02
C ARG A 156 13.91 -12.65 11.58
N ASP A 157 15.17 -12.93 11.89
CA ASP A 157 15.62 -14.21 12.44
C ASP A 157 15.07 -14.45 13.86
N ILE A 158 14.95 -13.37 14.65
CA ILE A 158 14.43 -13.41 16.02
C ILE A 158 12.89 -13.28 16.07
N GLY A 159 12.24 -12.91 14.96
CA GLY A 159 10.78 -12.76 14.89
C GLY A 159 10.24 -11.49 15.56
N ALA A 160 10.98 -10.38 15.48
CA ALA A 160 10.58 -9.11 16.08
C ALA A 160 9.32 -8.51 15.43
N ASP A 161 8.66 -7.61 16.17
CA ASP A 161 7.43 -6.94 15.73
C ASP A 161 7.62 -6.22 14.39
N GLY A 162 6.75 -6.52 13.41
CA GLY A 162 6.81 -5.92 12.07
C GLY A 162 6.64 -4.39 12.04
N ARG A 163 6.11 -3.76 13.10
CA ARG A 163 6.13 -2.30 13.25
C ARG A 163 7.53 -1.79 13.59
N LEU A 164 8.28 -2.47 14.46
CA LEU A 164 9.66 -2.08 14.78
C LEU A 164 10.54 -2.17 13.53
N THR A 165 10.43 -3.26 12.77
CA THR A 165 11.16 -3.44 11.51
C THR A 165 10.84 -2.33 10.51
N ARG A 166 9.55 -2.00 10.31
CA ARG A 166 9.14 -0.90 9.40
C ARG A 166 9.63 0.47 9.86
N LEU A 167 9.64 0.75 11.17
CA LEU A 167 10.12 2.03 11.70
C LEU A 167 11.62 2.19 11.44
N VAL A 168 12.42 1.12 11.66
CA VAL A 168 13.86 1.14 11.41
C VAL A 168 14.18 1.19 9.92
N GLU A 169 13.50 0.40 9.07
CA GLU A 169 13.67 0.46 7.61
C GLU A 169 13.35 1.86 7.05
N GLY A 170 12.25 2.46 7.50
CA GLY A 170 11.83 3.79 7.07
C GLY A 170 12.73 4.91 7.57
N GLU A 171 13.19 4.84 8.83
CA GLU A 171 14.20 5.77 9.36
C GLU A 171 15.47 5.69 8.51
N SER A 172 16.03 4.49 8.33
CA SER A 172 17.35 4.34 7.74
C SER A 172 17.41 4.79 6.28
N LEU A 173 16.40 4.47 5.47
CA LEU A 173 16.36 4.90 4.07
C LEU A 173 16.35 6.43 3.93
N LEU A 174 15.45 7.09 4.66
CA LEU A 174 15.29 8.55 4.55
C LEU A 174 16.45 9.28 5.24
N ASN A 175 17.01 8.70 6.31
CA ASN A 175 18.22 9.18 6.95
C ASN A 175 19.40 9.17 5.98
N ASP A 176 19.65 8.06 5.28
CA ASP A 176 20.76 7.98 4.32
C ASP A 176 20.62 9.05 3.23
N ALA A 177 19.42 9.26 2.69
CA ALA A 177 19.17 10.32 1.71
C ALA A 177 19.44 11.72 2.28
N ALA A 178 18.99 12.02 3.50
CA ALA A 178 19.23 13.30 4.15
C ALA A 178 20.71 13.52 4.52
N ALA A 179 21.37 12.50 5.05
CA ALA A 179 22.77 12.50 5.45
C ALA A 179 23.70 12.69 4.25
N ILE A 180 23.43 12.01 3.14
CA ILE A 180 24.23 12.16 1.91
C ILE A 180 24.00 13.54 1.28
N ALA A 181 22.76 14.05 1.26
CA ALA A 181 22.49 15.41 0.78
C ALA A 181 23.21 16.48 1.63
N LEU A 182 23.26 16.28 2.95
CA LEU A 182 24.01 17.17 3.85
C LEU A 182 25.53 17.03 3.64
N PHE A 183 26.02 15.82 3.43
CA PHE A 183 27.43 15.54 3.12
C PHE A 183 27.88 16.22 1.82
N THR A 184 27.14 16.08 0.72
CA THR A 184 27.51 16.67 -0.57
C THR A 184 27.53 18.20 -0.51
N MET A 185 26.57 18.79 0.21
CA MET A 185 26.53 20.23 0.49
C MET A 185 27.74 20.70 1.32
N LEU A 186 28.11 19.97 2.38
CA LEU A 186 29.25 20.35 3.23
C LEU A 186 30.58 20.14 2.52
N LEU A 187 30.70 19.09 1.70
CA LEU A 187 31.90 18.82 0.90
C LEU A 187 32.11 19.89 -0.18
N SER A 188 31.05 20.31 -0.88
CA SER A 188 31.16 21.37 -1.89
C SER A 188 31.56 22.70 -1.27
N HIS A 189 31.05 23.00 -0.07
CA HIS A 189 31.42 24.18 0.69
C HIS A 189 32.88 24.14 1.16
N LEU A 190 33.32 23.00 1.71
CA LEU A 190 34.70 22.80 2.15
C LEU A 190 35.69 22.91 0.98
N ALA A 191 35.33 22.39 -0.20
CA ALA A 191 36.14 22.49 -1.41
C ALA A 191 36.14 23.90 -2.03
N GLY A 192 35.04 24.65 -1.87
CA GLY A 192 34.88 26.01 -2.40
C GLY A 192 35.48 27.14 -1.53
N GLY A 193 35.81 26.86 -0.27
CA GLY A 193 36.48 27.82 0.63
C GLY A 193 35.62 29.02 1.08
N ALA A 194 34.31 29.01 0.81
CA ALA A 194 33.39 30.05 1.27
C ALA A 194 33.13 29.95 2.79
N PRO A 195 32.68 31.01 3.47
CA PRO A 195 32.21 30.93 4.85
C PRO A 195 30.79 30.33 4.93
N LEU A 196 30.55 29.46 5.90
CA LEU A 196 29.25 28.82 6.13
C LEU A 196 28.24 29.86 6.64
N ASP A 197 27.38 30.38 5.77
CA ASP A 197 26.18 31.10 6.20
C ASP A 197 25.06 30.08 6.52
N PRO A 198 24.63 29.94 7.80
CA PRO A 198 23.64 28.95 8.19
C PRO A 198 22.29 29.09 7.47
N LEU A 199 21.89 30.33 7.15
CA LEU A 199 20.61 30.59 6.50
C LEU A 199 20.62 30.14 5.03
N THR A 200 21.69 30.47 4.31
CA THR A 200 21.88 30.02 2.92
C THR A 200 22.01 28.50 2.86
N ALA A 201 22.79 27.88 3.75
CA ALA A 201 22.92 26.43 3.82
C ALA A 201 21.56 25.72 4.10
N ALA A 202 20.75 26.25 5.01
CA ALA A 202 19.43 25.70 5.29
C ALA A 202 18.49 25.80 4.09
N ARG A 203 18.52 26.93 3.36
CA ARG A 203 17.73 27.13 2.14
C ARG A 203 18.15 26.17 1.03
N ASP A 204 19.46 26.05 0.79
CA ASP A 204 20.01 25.19 -0.27
C ASP A 204 19.71 23.72 0.01
N PHE A 205 19.81 23.30 1.28
CA PHE A 205 19.38 21.97 1.70
C PHE A 205 17.90 21.71 1.41
N VAL A 206 17.00 22.63 1.79
CA VAL A 206 15.56 22.46 1.57
C VAL A 206 15.22 22.43 0.07
N LEU A 207 15.86 23.28 -0.74
CA LEU A 207 15.66 23.30 -2.19
C LEU A 207 16.20 22.05 -2.87
N SER A 208 17.40 21.60 -2.51
CA SER A 208 18.01 20.38 -3.07
C SER A 208 17.24 19.13 -2.68
N PHE A 209 16.83 19.02 -1.41
CA PHE A 209 16.04 17.89 -0.90
C PHE A 209 14.63 17.89 -1.51
N GLY A 210 13.93 19.03 -1.48
CA GLY A 210 12.59 19.18 -2.05
C GLY A 210 12.54 19.00 -3.56
N GLY A 211 13.55 19.51 -4.27
CA GLY A 211 13.72 19.35 -5.71
C GLY A 211 13.93 17.88 -6.09
N GLY A 212 14.81 17.16 -5.39
CA GLY A 212 15.03 15.73 -5.61
C GLY A 212 13.77 14.90 -5.35
N MET A 213 13.02 15.21 -4.28
CA MET A 213 11.72 14.55 -4.05
C MET A 213 10.74 14.75 -5.21
N LEU A 214 10.59 15.99 -5.69
CA LEU A 214 9.66 16.30 -6.77
C LEU A 214 10.07 15.63 -8.08
N ALA A 215 11.34 15.74 -8.46
CA ALA A 215 11.88 15.17 -9.70
C ALA A 215 11.82 13.64 -9.70
N GLY A 216 12.24 12.99 -8.61
CA GLY A 216 12.12 11.54 -8.43
C GLY A 216 10.67 11.04 -8.51
N PHE A 217 9.72 11.78 -7.89
CA PHE A 217 8.30 11.48 -8.02
C PHE A 217 7.81 11.59 -9.47
N LEU A 218 8.13 12.68 -10.18
CA LEU A 218 7.72 12.90 -11.57
C LEU A 218 8.28 11.83 -12.51
N LEU A 219 9.57 11.49 -12.37
CA LEU A 219 10.23 10.49 -13.21
C LEU A 219 9.64 9.08 -12.97
N ALA A 220 9.39 8.70 -11.72
CA ALA A 220 8.72 7.44 -11.41
C ALA A 220 7.28 7.40 -11.96
N ARG A 221 6.55 8.53 -11.91
CA ARG A 221 5.21 8.62 -12.49
C ARG A 221 5.23 8.47 -14.01
N LEU A 222 6.25 8.98 -14.69
CA LEU A 222 6.47 8.80 -16.12
C LEU A 222 6.73 7.33 -16.46
N VAL A 223 7.63 6.67 -15.74
CA VAL A 223 7.92 5.23 -15.92
C VAL A 223 6.65 4.39 -15.69
N LEU A 224 5.93 4.64 -14.61
CA LEU A 224 4.65 3.97 -14.30
C LEU A 224 3.59 4.17 -15.38
N ALA A 225 3.60 5.30 -16.09
CA ALA A 225 2.69 5.57 -17.21
C ALA A 225 3.10 4.82 -18.49
N ALA A 226 4.39 4.50 -18.65
CA ALA A 226 4.90 3.72 -19.78
C ALA A 226 4.69 2.20 -19.60
N ILE A 227 4.60 1.69 -18.36
CA ILE A 227 4.41 0.24 -18.10
C ILE A 227 3.26 -0.40 -18.89
N PRO A 228 2.04 0.18 -18.97
CA PRO A 228 0.95 -0.40 -19.75
C PRO A 228 1.26 -0.57 -21.26
N TRP A 229 2.17 0.23 -21.81
CA TRP A 229 2.58 0.14 -23.22
C TRP A 229 3.54 -1.03 -23.49
N LEU A 230 4.18 -1.58 -22.46
CA LEU A 230 5.08 -2.73 -22.56
C LEU A 230 4.34 -4.09 -22.69
N GLY A 231 3.00 -4.07 -22.70
CA GLY A 231 2.18 -5.25 -23.00
C GLY A 231 2.23 -6.38 -21.95
N GLY A 232 2.86 -6.16 -20.79
CA GLY A 232 3.01 -7.19 -19.75
C GLY A 232 4.25 -8.08 -19.90
N ASN A 233 5.24 -7.68 -20.73
CA ASN A 233 6.50 -8.40 -20.83
C ASN A 233 7.37 -8.15 -19.58
N ARG A 234 7.55 -9.20 -18.77
CA ARG A 234 8.26 -9.12 -17.47
C ARG A 234 9.69 -8.62 -17.61
N ALA A 235 10.41 -9.01 -18.67
CA ALA A 235 11.80 -8.61 -18.87
C ALA A 235 11.92 -7.11 -19.17
N ALA A 236 11.03 -6.58 -20.01
CA ALA A 236 11.01 -5.16 -20.35
C ALA A 236 10.61 -4.30 -19.15
N GLU A 237 9.59 -4.74 -18.40
CA GLU A 237 9.14 -4.09 -17.16
C GLU A 237 10.27 -3.99 -16.13
N THR A 238 10.95 -5.10 -15.82
CA THR A 238 12.08 -5.11 -14.87
C THR A 238 13.24 -4.26 -15.36
N THR A 239 13.59 -4.33 -16.66
CA THR A 239 14.68 -3.53 -17.25
C THR A 239 14.43 -2.03 -17.11
N LEU A 240 13.20 -1.58 -17.38
CA LEU A 240 12.85 -0.17 -17.21
C LEU A 240 12.94 0.28 -15.75
N THR A 241 12.57 -0.59 -14.80
CA THR A 241 12.74 -0.27 -13.37
C THR A 241 14.21 -0.21 -12.96
N LEU A 242 15.07 -1.05 -13.53
CA LEU A 242 16.52 -1.03 -13.29
C LEU A 242 17.17 0.27 -13.81
N ALA A 243 16.68 0.82 -14.92
CA ALA A 243 17.16 2.09 -15.46
C ALA A 243 16.74 3.31 -14.61
N LEU A 244 15.56 3.26 -13.98
CA LEU A 244 14.96 4.38 -13.24
C LEU A 244 15.87 5.02 -12.17
N PRO A 245 16.54 4.29 -11.25
CA PRO A 245 17.38 4.94 -10.25
C PRO A 245 18.58 5.65 -10.83
N TYR A 246 19.21 5.12 -11.89
CA TYR A 246 20.32 5.79 -12.56
C TYR A 246 19.86 7.03 -13.30
N LEU A 247 18.69 6.97 -13.96
CA LEU A 247 18.09 8.14 -14.58
C LEU A 247 17.75 9.21 -13.53
N ALA A 248 17.12 8.83 -12.41
CA ALA A 248 16.79 9.75 -11.33
C ALA A 248 18.05 10.40 -10.75
N TYR A 249 19.07 9.61 -10.47
CA TYR A 249 20.31 10.09 -9.87
C TYR A 249 21.07 11.03 -10.81
N ILE A 250 21.33 10.60 -12.05
CA ILE A 250 22.17 11.34 -13.01
C ILE A 250 21.45 12.60 -13.52
N ILE A 251 20.14 12.52 -13.79
CA ILE A 251 19.39 13.69 -14.30
C ILE A 251 19.38 14.79 -13.23
N ASP A 252 19.11 14.41 -11.99
CA ASP A 252 18.95 15.37 -10.90
C ASP A 252 20.28 16.03 -10.50
N GLU A 253 21.37 15.26 -10.40
CA GLU A 253 22.68 15.83 -10.06
C GLU A 253 23.26 16.68 -11.20
N ARG A 254 23.14 16.20 -12.45
CA ARG A 254 23.83 16.84 -13.58
C ARG A 254 23.06 18.00 -14.20
N PHE A 255 21.72 17.94 -14.23
CA PHE A 255 20.90 18.92 -14.94
C PHE A 255 20.04 19.80 -14.02
N LEU A 256 19.54 19.24 -12.92
CA LEU A 256 18.66 19.98 -12.01
C LEU A 256 19.42 20.57 -10.81
N HIS A 257 20.65 20.12 -10.55
CA HIS A 257 21.45 20.48 -9.37
C HIS A 257 20.71 20.24 -8.04
N VAL A 258 19.91 19.18 -7.99
CA VAL A 258 19.19 18.72 -6.80
C VAL A 258 19.71 17.35 -6.38
N SER A 259 19.32 16.86 -5.20
CA SER A 259 19.85 15.61 -4.66
C SER A 259 19.36 14.38 -5.44
N GLY A 260 20.25 13.77 -6.24
CA GLY A 260 19.96 12.55 -6.99
C GLY A 260 19.69 11.33 -6.10
N VAL A 261 20.27 11.28 -4.90
CA VAL A 261 19.99 10.22 -3.91
C VAL A 261 18.55 10.30 -3.41
N VAL A 262 18.08 11.50 -3.05
CA VAL A 262 16.69 11.73 -2.62
C VAL A 262 15.73 11.43 -3.76
N ALA A 263 16.12 11.74 -5.01
CA ALA A 263 15.35 11.42 -6.19
C ALA A 263 15.19 9.92 -6.43
N ALA A 264 16.28 9.15 -6.33
CA ALA A 264 16.26 7.69 -6.43
C ALA A 264 15.41 7.05 -5.32
N ALA A 265 15.55 7.50 -4.07
CA ALA A 265 14.70 7.07 -2.95
C ALA A 265 13.22 7.37 -3.22
N THR A 266 12.90 8.59 -3.63
CA THR A 266 11.51 9.01 -3.88
C THR A 266 10.92 8.28 -5.08
N ALA A 267 11.72 8.01 -6.11
CA ALA A 267 11.31 7.20 -7.25
C ALA A 267 10.98 5.76 -6.82
N GLY A 268 11.82 5.14 -5.98
CA GLY A 268 11.58 3.81 -5.42
C GLY A 268 10.35 3.76 -4.51
N LEU A 269 10.12 4.76 -3.65
CA LEU A 269 8.92 4.87 -2.81
C LEU A 269 7.66 5.03 -3.66
N THR A 270 7.74 5.84 -4.73
CA THR A 270 6.63 6.03 -5.67
C THR A 270 6.31 4.72 -6.40
N LEU A 271 7.34 3.99 -6.83
CA LEU A 271 7.19 2.67 -7.45
C LEU A 271 6.62 1.65 -6.47
N SER A 272 7.04 1.63 -5.21
CA SER A 272 6.47 0.76 -4.18
C SER A 272 4.98 1.07 -3.92
N ALA A 273 4.61 2.34 -3.84
CA ALA A 273 3.24 2.75 -3.54
C ALA A 273 2.25 2.38 -4.67
N ALA A 274 2.65 2.59 -5.93
CA ALA A 274 1.79 2.41 -7.11
C ALA A 274 2.07 1.12 -7.91
N GLY A 275 3.19 0.45 -7.63
CA GLY A 275 3.67 -0.74 -8.34
C GLY A 275 2.80 -1.98 -8.18
N PRO A 276 2.31 -2.34 -6.96
CA PRO A 276 1.43 -3.49 -6.78
C PRO A 276 0.15 -3.43 -7.60
N SER A 277 -0.28 -2.21 -7.96
CA SER A 277 -1.38 -2.05 -8.89
C SER A 277 -0.86 -2.01 -10.34
N THR A 278 0.33 -1.48 -10.64
CA THR A 278 0.81 -1.29 -12.03
C THR A 278 1.24 -2.55 -12.72
N PHE A 279 2.00 -3.37 -12.03
CA PHE A 279 2.55 -4.58 -12.59
C PHE A 279 1.55 -5.72 -12.43
N ARG A 280 1.59 -6.69 -13.36
CA ARG A 280 0.89 -7.96 -13.14
C ARG A 280 1.47 -8.64 -11.89
N PRO A 281 0.70 -9.40 -11.10
CA PRO A 281 1.18 -9.99 -9.85
C PRO A 281 2.47 -10.80 -10.00
N GLN A 282 2.55 -11.59 -11.07
CA GLN A 282 3.73 -12.41 -11.38
C GLN A 282 4.95 -11.55 -11.77
N SER A 283 4.76 -10.49 -12.58
CA SER A 283 5.82 -9.52 -12.90
C SER A 283 6.32 -8.82 -11.65
N TRP A 284 5.41 -8.44 -10.75
CA TRP A 284 5.74 -7.74 -9.50
C TRP A 284 6.60 -8.59 -8.58
N THR A 285 6.24 -9.87 -8.40
CA THR A 285 7.02 -10.83 -7.62
C THR A 285 8.40 -11.05 -8.25
N PHE A 286 8.45 -11.32 -9.56
CA PHE A 286 9.72 -11.48 -10.28
C PHE A 286 10.62 -10.25 -10.18
N LEU A 287 10.04 -9.05 -10.31
CA LEU A 287 10.75 -7.79 -10.14
C LEU A 287 11.37 -7.70 -8.74
N HIS A 288 10.63 -8.02 -7.67
CA HIS A 288 11.16 -8.03 -6.30
C HIS A 288 12.30 -9.03 -6.13
N GLU A 289 12.15 -10.25 -6.67
CA GLU A 289 13.19 -11.29 -6.60
C GLU A 289 14.49 -10.84 -7.29
N VAL A 290 14.40 -10.25 -8.48
CA VAL A 290 15.56 -9.71 -9.21
C VAL A 290 16.20 -8.57 -8.42
N TRP A 291 15.40 -7.63 -7.92
CA TRP A 291 15.88 -6.49 -7.14
C TRP A 291 16.54 -6.93 -5.82
N ASP A 292 15.99 -7.93 -5.16
CA ASP A 292 16.55 -8.51 -3.94
C ASP A 292 17.91 -9.16 -4.19
N GLN A 293 18.05 -9.86 -5.31
CA GLN A 293 19.32 -10.46 -5.70
C GLN A 293 20.38 -9.41 -6.06
N LEU A 294 20.00 -8.40 -6.86
CA LEU A 294 20.90 -7.31 -7.25
C LEU A 294 21.38 -6.52 -6.04
N ALA A 295 20.46 -6.16 -5.14
CA ALA A 295 20.80 -5.45 -3.92
C ALA A 295 21.66 -6.28 -2.98
N PHE A 296 21.41 -7.60 -2.87
CA PHE A 296 22.26 -8.49 -2.09
C PHE A 296 23.70 -8.53 -2.62
N TRP A 297 23.90 -8.64 -3.94
CA TRP A 297 25.24 -8.57 -4.54
C TRP A 297 25.88 -7.22 -4.30
N ALA A 298 25.15 -6.13 -4.58
CA ALA A 298 25.63 -4.77 -4.38
C ALA A 298 26.03 -4.53 -2.92
N SER A 299 25.16 -4.82 -1.95
CA SER A 299 25.44 -4.59 -0.53
C SER A 299 26.64 -5.40 -0.07
N SER A 300 26.74 -6.66 -0.47
CA SER A 300 27.83 -7.54 -0.06
C SER A 300 29.18 -7.12 -0.67
N LEU A 301 29.19 -6.77 -1.95
CA LEU A 301 30.38 -6.22 -2.62
C LEU A 301 30.80 -4.92 -1.94
N VAL A 302 29.87 -4.00 -1.69
CA VAL A 302 30.17 -2.71 -1.05
C VAL A 302 30.74 -2.92 0.34
N PHE A 303 30.18 -3.84 1.14
CA PHE A 303 30.72 -4.18 2.46
C PHE A 303 32.13 -4.75 2.41
N VAL A 304 32.38 -5.77 1.57
CA VAL A 304 33.70 -6.41 1.51
C VAL A 304 34.74 -5.45 0.97
N LEU A 305 34.42 -4.71 -0.09
CA LEU A 305 35.30 -3.71 -0.67
C LEU A 305 35.61 -2.60 0.35
N ALA A 306 34.59 -2.02 0.99
CA ALA A 306 34.80 -0.98 1.99
C ALA A 306 35.60 -1.48 3.20
N ALA A 307 35.35 -2.72 3.65
CA ALA A 307 36.07 -3.33 4.76
C ALA A 307 37.53 -3.66 4.42
N MET A 308 37.84 -4.01 3.17
CA MET A 308 39.22 -4.19 2.70
C MET A 308 40.04 -2.91 2.77
N LEU A 309 39.40 -1.74 2.70
CA LEU A 309 40.08 -0.44 2.80
C LEU A 309 40.36 -0.02 4.25
N VAL A 310 39.72 -0.64 5.24
CA VAL A 310 39.86 -0.28 6.66
C VAL A 310 41.33 -0.24 7.12
N PRO A 311 42.17 -1.28 6.87
CA PRO A 311 43.55 -1.25 7.32
C PRO A 311 44.32 -0.05 6.76
N LYS A 312 44.09 0.30 5.50
CA LYS A 312 44.70 1.46 4.84
C LYS A 312 44.21 2.79 5.42
N LEU A 313 42.90 2.92 5.69
CA LEU A 313 42.30 4.13 6.25
C LEU A 313 42.68 4.37 7.73
N MET A 314 43.09 3.32 8.44
CA MET A 314 43.53 3.39 9.84
C MET A 314 45.06 3.52 10.00
N LEU A 315 45.81 3.58 8.89
CA LEU A 315 47.26 3.81 8.95
C LEU A 315 47.57 5.16 9.61
N GLY A 316 48.49 5.13 10.58
CA GLY A 316 48.89 6.33 11.32
C GLY A 316 47.91 6.79 12.40
N MET A 317 46.98 5.92 12.82
CA MET A 317 46.14 6.19 14.01
C MET A 317 46.99 6.32 15.27
N ASP A 318 46.79 7.42 15.98
CA ASP A 318 47.43 7.67 17.26
C ASP A 318 46.48 7.49 18.45
N ARG A 319 46.99 7.49 19.69
CA ARG A 319 46.14 7.35 20.90
C ARG A 319 45.12 8.49 21.03
N GLY A 320 45.46 9.69 20.53
CA GLY A 320 44.56 10.84 20.48
C GLY A 320 43.36 10.60 19.56
N ASP A 321 43.58 9.96 18.42
CA ASP A 321 42.49 9.65 17.47
C ASP A 321 41.53 8.64 18.05
N LEU A 322 42.01 7.65 18.82
CA LEU A 322 41.15 6.70 19.51
C LEU A 322 40.24 7.40 20.54
N ALA A 323 40.74 8.40 21.26
CA ALA A 323 39.93 9.22 22.16
C ALA A 323 38.87 10.02 21.39
N LEU A 324 39.23 10.58 20.23
CA LEU A 324 38.28 11.28 19.35
C LEU A 324 37.21 10.33 18.79
N VAL A 325 37.55 9.09 18.43
CA VAL A 325 36.55 8.06 18.08
C VAL A 325 35.58 7.85 19.24
N GLY A 326 36.08 7.75 20.48
CA GLY A 326 35.24 7.67 21.67
C GLY A 326 34.29 8.86 21.83
N VAL A 327 34.76 10.09 21.54
CA VAL A 327 33.92 11.30 21.52
C VAL A 327 32.84 11.20 20.45
N VAL A 328 33.17 10.75 19.23
CA VAL A 328 32.17 10.53 18.16
C VAL A 328 31.11 9.52 18.61
N VAL A 329 31.53 8.40 19.19
CA VAL A 329 30.62 7.37 19.70
C VAL A 329 29.67 7.92 20.75
N LEU A 330 30.21 8.65 21.74
CA LEU A 330 29.41 9.23 22.81
C LEU A 330 28.46 10.31 22.29
N ALA A 331 28.94 11.23 21.46
CA ALA A 331 28.15 12.31 20.87
C ALA A 331 27.02 11.75 19.98
N ALA A 332 27.31 10.77 19.13
CA ALA A 332 26.32 10.13 18.26
C ALA A 332 25.24 9.40 19.08
N THR A 333 25.66 8.64 20.11
CA THR A 333 24.72 7.90 20.98
C THR A 333 23.87 8.86 21.81
N ALA A 334 24.46 9.92 22.36
CA ALA A 334 23.76 10.95 23.12
C ALA A 334 22.77 11.74 22.25
N ALA A 335 23.17 12.14 21.04
CA ALA A 335 22.29 12.81 20.08
C ALA A 335 21.08 11.95 19.72
N ARG A 336 21.31 10.66 19.42
CA ARG A 336 20.24 9.70 19.10
C ARG A 336 19.32 9.47 20.30
N ALA A 337 19.87 9.37 21.52
CA ALA A 337 19.08 9.24 22.75
C ALA A 337 18.24 10.51 23.01
N LEU A 338 18.81 11.69 22.83
CA LEU A 338 18.10 12.96 22.96
C LEU A 338 16.87 12.96 22.04
N VAL A 339 17.02 12.69 20.75
CA VAL A 339 15.90 12.66 19.79
C VAL A 339 14.85 11.61 20.18
N LEU A 340 15.26 10.37 20.48
CA LEU A 340 14.34 9.28 20.79
C LEU A 340 13.55 9.49 22.10
N PHE A 341 14.18 10.07 23.12
CA PHE A 341 13.58 10.24 24.44
C PHE A 341 12.95 11.62 24.67
N THR A 342 13.19 12.61 23.80
CA THR A 342 12.56 13.94 23.90
C THR A 342 11.61 14.25 22.75
N ILE A 343 12.00 14.01 21.50
CA ILE A 343 11.23 14.42 20.33
C ILE A 343 10.07 13.44 20.04
N LEU A 344 10.27 12.12 20.20
CA LEU A 344 9.17 11.16 20.02
C LEU A 344 8.03 11.32 21.05
N PRO A 345 8.29 11.57 22.36
CA PRO A 345 7.23 11.87 23.31
C PRO A 345 6.48 13.17 23.03
N THR A 346 7.16 14.22 22.53
CA THR A 346 6.51 15.50 22.21
C THR A 346 5.59 15.38 20.99
N LEU A 347 5.99 14.62 19.96
CA LEU A 347 5.13 14.28 18.82
C LEU A 347 3.86 13.53 19.23
N ARG A 348 3.96 12.67 20.25
CA ARG A 348 2.79 12.01 20.84
C ARG A 348 1.86 13.03 21.52
N TRP A 349 2.41 13.96 22.30
CA TRP A 349 1.60 14.99 22.98
C TRP A 349 0.87 15.87 21.97
N ALA A 350 1.47 16.15 20.82
CA ALA A 350 0.85 16.86 19.70
C ALA A 350 -0.22 16.04 18.93
N GLY A 351 -0.47 14.78 19.30
CA GLY A 351 -1.43 13.90 18.63
C GLY A 351 -0.99 13.42 17.24
N LEU A 352 0.27 13.65 16.85
CA LEU A 352 0.81 13.34 15.53
C LEU A 352 1.29 11.89 15.38
N CYS A 353 1.43 11.15 16.49
CA CYS A 353 1.99 9.79 16.47
C CYS A 353 1.42 8.87 17.57
N GLN A 354 1.34 7.57 17.28
CA GLN A 354 1.05 6.52 18.27
C GLN A 354 2.23 6.32 19.24
N ARG A 355 1.96 5.81 20.44
CA ARG A 355 3.01 5.55 21.45
C ARG A 355 4.02 4.53 20.91
N VAL A 356 5.30 4.92 20.86
CA VAL A 356 6.42 3.99 20.63
C VAL A 356 6.84 3.41 21.99
N PRO A 357 6.79 2.08 22.19
CA PRO A 357 7.20 1.43 23.42
C PRO A 357 8.66 1.76 23.79
N ILE A 358 8.99 1.77 25.08
CA ILE A 358 10.38 1.96 25.54
C ILE A 358 11.33 0.89 24.97
N PRO A 359 10.96 -0.41 24.93
CA PRO A 359 11.77 -1.43 24.29
C PRO A 359 12.15 -1.08 22.85
N PHE A 360 11.20 -0.57 22.06
CA PHE A 360 11.47 -0.16 20.67
C PHE A 360 12.49 0.97 20.62
N LYS A 361 12.34 1.99 21.48
CA LYS A 361 13.28 3.12 21.53
C LYS A 361 14.70 2.69 21.91
N VAL A 362 14.84 1.79 22.88
CA VAL A 362 16.15 1.26 23.29
C VAL A 362 16.78 0.43 22.17
N THR A 363 15.98 -0.42 21.50
CA THR A 363 16.47 -1.20 20.35
C THR A 363 16.80 -0.31 19.16
N MET A 364 16.05 0.76 18.88
CA MET A 364 16.38 1.73 17.83
C MET A 364 17.63 2.56 18.15
N LEU A 365 17.86 2.86 19.44
CA LEU A 365 19.07 3.55 19.89
C LEU A 365 20.31 2.68 19.63
N TRP A 366 20.26 1.41 20.06
CA TRP A 366 21.39 0.48 19.97
C TRP A 366 21.54 -0.14 18.59
N GLY A 367 20.43 -0.35 17.88
CA GLY A 367 20.35 -0.95 16.55
C GLY A 367 20.61 0.04 15.41
N GLY A 368 21.08 1.26 15.67
CA GLY A 368 21.60 2.13 14.62
C GLY A 368 22.98 1.64 14.15
N LEU A 369 23.04 0.53 13.41
CA LEU A 369 24.28 0.01 12.84
C LEU A 369 24.70 0.89 11.65
N ARG A 370 26.01 1.10 11.47
CA ARG A 370 26.55 1.92 10.39
C ARG A 370 27.20 0.99 9.40
N GLY A 371 26.94 1.22 8.13
CA GLY A 371 27.29 0.28 7.09
C GLY A 371 28.38 0.77 6.16
N ALA A 372 28.42 0.12 5.01
CA ALA A 372 29.41 0.36 3.99
C ALA A 372 29.28 1.73 3.29
N ILE A 373 28.09 2.36 3.33
CA ILE A 373 27.89 3.73 2.81
C ILE A 373 28.75 4.74 3.59
N THR A 374 28.83 4.62 4.92
CA THR A 374 29.67 5.49 5.75
C THR A 374 31.14 5.44 5.35
N LEU A 375 31.66 4.24 5.07
CA LEU A 375 33.03 4.02 4.60
C LEU A 375 33.24 4.56 3.18
N ALA A 376 32.26 4.39 2.29
CA ALA A 376 32.31 4.92 0.93
C ALA A 376 32.32 6.46 0.91
N LEU A 377 31.54 7.12 1.77
CA LEU A 377 31.58 8.58 1.91
C LEU A 377 32.90 9.06 2.52
N ALA A 378 33.47 8.32 3.48
CA ALA A 378 34.80 8.62 4.00
C ALA A 378 35.87 8.52 2.89
N LEU A 379 35.76 7.51 2.02
CA LEU A 379 36.62 7.36 0.84
C LEU A 379 36.43 8.52 -0.16
N ALA A 380 35.19 8.98 -0.38
CA ALA A 380 34.92 10.13 -1.24
C ALA A 380 35.63 11.41 -0.77
N VAL A 381 35.85 11.55 0.55
CA VAL A 381 36.62 12.67 1.11
C VAL A 381 38.12 12.45 0.91
N THR A 382 38.63 11.24 1.15
CA THR A 382 40.08 10.96 1.06
C THR A 382 40.62 11.00 -0.37
N GLU A 383 39.80 10.66 -1.36
CA GLU A 383 40.17 10.71 -2.77
C GLU A 383 39.96 12.10 -3.38
N ASN A 384 39.28 13.02 -2.69
CA ASN A 384 39.03 14.35 -3.23
C ASN A 384 40.25 15.26 -3.06
N PRO A 385 40.92 15.67 -4.16
CA PRO A 385 42.14 16.48 -4.11
C PRO A 385 41.89 17.90 -3.61
N ALA A 386 40.65 18.39 -3.63
CA ALA A 386 40.30 19.71 -3.10
C ALA A 386 40.29 19.76 -1.57
N VAL A 387 40.32 18.62 -0.89
CA VAL A 387 40.33 18.55 0.57
C VAL A 387 41.77 18.44 1.08
N PRO A 388 42.20 19.26 2.05
CA PRO A 388 43.54 19.17 2.62
C PRO A 388 43.85 17.77 3.21
N PRO A 389 45.08 17.23 3.03
CA PRO A 389 45.44 15.87 3.48
C PRO A 389 45.19 15.62 4.98
N ARG A 390 45.37 16.65 5.82
CA ARG A 390 45.09 16.57 7.26
C ARG A 390 43.61 16.28 7.54
N ILE A 391 42.70 16.88 6.77
CA ILE A 391 41.26 16.67 6.91
C ILE A 391 40.86 15.30 6.34
N GLN A 392 41.48 14.89 5.23
CA GLN A 392 41.28 13.55 4.66
C GLN A 392 41.61 12.46 5.69
N GLN A 393 42.79 12.51 6.31
CA GLN A 393 43.20 11.55 7.33
C GLN A 393 42.29 11.58 8.57
N PHE A 394 41.93 12.77 9.04
CA PHE A 394 41.01 12.96 10.17
C PHE A 394 39.64 12.29 9.92
N VAL A 395 39.05 12.53 8.75
CA VAL A 395 37.75 11.94 8.38
C VAL A 395 37.87 10.44 8.20
N ALA A 396 38.93 9.96 7.54
CA ALA A 396 39.19 8.54 7.31
C ALA A 396 39.23 7.75 8.61
N ILE A 397 40.06 8.19 9.57
CA ILE A 397 40.28 7.49 10.84
C ILE A 397 39.00 7.48 11.67
N LEU A 398 38.35 8.64 11.84
CA LEU A 398 37.19 8.75 12.72
C LEU A 398 35.94 8.05 12.17
N ALA A 399 35.65 8.22 10.88
CA ALA A 399 34.52 7.54 10.26
C ALA A 399 34.72 6.02 10.28
N THR A 400 35.92 5.55 9.92
CA THR A 400 36.24 4.11 9.94
C THR A 400 36.19 3.53 11.35
N GLY A 401 36.76 4.23 12.34
CA GLY A 401 36.76 3.78 13.73
C GLY A 401 35.36 3.71 14.31
N PHE A 402 34.51 4.69 14.00
CA PHE A 402 33.11 4.66 14.39
C PHE A 402 32.33 3.51 13.74
N VAL A 403 32.55 3.24 12.45
CA VAL A 403 31.91 2.12 11.74
C VAL A 403 32.33 0.79 12.36
N LEU A 404 33.61 0.56 12.60
CA LEU A 404 34.12 -0.64 13.26
C LEU A 404 33.51 -0.83 14.65
N PHE A 405 33.45 0.24 15.46
CA PHE A 405 32.78 0.19 16.76
C PHE A 405 31.31 -0.22 16.60
N SER A 406 30.56 0.40 15.69
CA SER A 406 29.15 0.10 15.50
C SER A 406 28.91 -1.34 15.02
N LEU A 407 29.73 -1.86 14.11
CA LEU A 407 29.56 -3.21 13.56
C LEU A 407 29.99 -4.28 14.56
N LEU A 408 31.16 -4.12 15.18
CA LEU A 408 31.73 -5.14 16.08
C LEU A 408 31.08 -5.12 17.45
N VAL A 409 30.76 -3.94 18.00
CA VAL A 409 30.16 -3.81 19.34
C VAL A 409 28.64 -3.83 19.24
N ASN A 410 28.01 -2.88 18.55
CA ASN A 410 26.55 -2.82 18.52
C ASN A 410 25.95 -3.99 17.73
N GLY A 411 26.59 -4.40 16.62
CA GLY A 411 26.09 -5.50 15.78
C GLY A 411 26.06 -6.86 16.49
N THR A 412 27.09 -7.18 17.28
CA THR A 412 27.17 -8.46 18.02
C THR A 412 26.31 -8.46 19.29
N THR A 413 26.11 -7.30 19.92
CA THR A 413 25.33 -7.17 21.17
C THR A 413 23.83 -6.96 20.95
N LEU A 414 23.41 -6.50 19.75
CA LEU A 414 22.01 -6.26 19.42
C LEU A 414 21.11 -7.51 19.57
N PRO A 415 21.47 -8.71 19.07
CA PRO A 415 20.65 -9.92 19.26
C PRO A 415 20.38 -10.23 20.74
N PHE A 416 21.39 -10.02 21.59
CA PHE A 416 21.26 -10.21 23.04
C PHE A 416 20.29 -9.20 23.65
N LEU A 417 20.39 -7.93 23.28
CA LEU A 417 19.50 -6.86 23.74
C LEU A 417 18.04 -7.11 23.34
N VAL A 418 17.78 -7.55 22.11
CA VAL A 418 16.43 -7.86 21.61
C VAL A 418 15.79 -8.97 22.44
N ARG A 419 16.54 -10.03 22.75
CA ARG A 419 16.07 -11.13 23.61
C ARG A 419 15.86 -10.68 25.06
N ALA A 420 16.77 -9.87 25.60
CA ALA A 420 16.63 -9.33 26.95
C ALA A 420 15.37 -8.45 27.11
N LEU A 421 15.00 -7.71 26.07
CA LEU A 421 13.79 -6.88 26.01
C LEU A 421 12.51 -7.66 25.67
N LYS A 422 12.59 -8.99 25.49
CA LYS A 422 11.47 -9.88 25.12
C LYS A 422 10.75 -9.47 23.83
N LEU A 423 11.47 -8.85 22.90
CA LEU A 423 10.95 -8.41 21.60
C LEU A 423 10.87 -9.55 20.58
N ASP A 424 11.40 -10.72 20.93
CA ASP A 424 11.31 -12.00 20.22
C ASP A 424 9.97 -12.71 20.41
N ARG A 425 9.09 -12.19 21.26
CA ARG A 425 7.80 -12.80 21.59
C ARG A 425 6.64 -12.02 20.98
N LEU A 426 5.73 -12.76 20.34
CA LEU A 426 4.45 -12.22 19.89
C LEU A 426 3.67 -11.68 21.10
N SER A 427 2.85 -10.63 20.87
CA SER A 427 1.90 -10.17 21.88
C SER A 427 0.97 -11.33 22.29
N PRO A 428 0.40 -11.35 23.51
CA PRO A 428 -0.54 -12.41 23.90
C PRO A 428 -1.68 -12.61 22.91
N ALA A 429 -2.18 -11.53 22.30
CA ALA A 429 -3.20 -11.55 21.26
C ALA A 429 -2.70 -12.15 19.93
N ASP A 430 -1.49 -11.80 19.48
CA ASP A 430 -0.91 -12.35 18.25
C ASP A 430 -0.46 -13.81 18.43
N GLN A 431 -0.03 -14.19 19.63
CA GLN A 431 0.30 -15.57 19.96
C GLN A 431 -0.95 -16.45 19.99
N ALA A 432 -2.06 -15.94 20.54
CA ALA A 432 -3.36 -16.59 20.46
C ALA A 432 -3.85 -16.70 19.00
N LEU A 433 -3.70 -15.63 18.20
CA LEU A 433 -4.01 -15.64 16.77
C LEU A 433 -3.18 -16.69 16.01
N ARG A 434 -1.87 -16.76 16.26
CA ARG A 434 -0.97 -17.74 15.63
C ARG A 434 -1.43 -19.16 15.93
N ASN A 435 -1.61 -19.49 17.20
CA ASN A 435 -2.03 -20.84 17.62
C ASN A 435 -3.38 -21.20 17.00
N GLN A 436 -4.29 -20.23 16.90
CA GLN A 436 -5.58 -20.38 16.26
C GLN A 436 -5.49 -20.64 14.74
N VAL A 437 -4.70 -19.84 14.01
CA VAL A 437 -4.50 -20.01 12.56
C VAL A 437 -3.84 -21.35 12.27
N VAL A 438 -2.87 -21.76 13.08
CA VAL A 438 -2.23 -23.08 12.96
C VAL A 438 -3.24 -24.20 13.17
N ALA A 439 -4.12 -24.11 14.17
CA ALA A 439 -5.16 -25.11 14.41
C ALA A 439 -6.12 -25.24 13.21
N ILE A 440 -6.58 -24.12 12.63
CA ILE A 440 -7.43 -24.12 11.43
C ILE A 440 -6.70 -24.74 10.24
N GLY A 441 -5.44 -24.36 10.00
CA GLY A 441 -4.63 -24.89 8.91
C GLY A 441 -4.38 -26.39 9.04
N LEU A 442 -4.10 -26.88 10.26
CA LEU A 442 -3.93 -28.31 10.53
C LEU A 442 -5.24 -29.09 10.33
N GLY A 443 -6.39 -28.50 10.64
CA GLY A 443 -7.71 -29.07 10.33
C GLY A 443 -7.92 -29.27 8.83
N GLU A 444 -7.56 -28.28 8.01
CA GLU A 444 -7.64 -28.40 6.55
C GLU A 444 -6.67 -29.46 6.00
N VAL A 445 -5.45 -29.52 6.55
CA VAL A 445 -4.49 -30.57 6.19
C VAL A 445 -5.07 -31.95 6.51
N ARG A 446 -5.64 -32.14 7.70
CA ARG A 446 -6.31 -33.40 8.10
C ARG A 446 -7.42 -33.78 7.11
N ASP A 447 -8.28 -32.84 6.73
CA ASP A 447 -9.42 -33.12 5.86
C ASP A 447 -8.99 -33.38 4.41
N ARG A 448 -8.00 -32.65 3.90
CA ARG A 448 -7.37 -32.95 2.60
C ARG A 448 -6.70 -34.32 2.61
N LEU A 449 -5.99 -34.66 3.67
CA LEU A 449 -5.33 -35.96 3.83
C LEU A 449 -6.37 -37.10 3.85
N ARG A 450 -7.51 -36.89 4.51
CA ARG A 450 -8.62 -37.85 4.53
C ARG A 450 -9.22 -38.08 3.13
N ARG A 451 -9.44 -37.01 2.36
CA ARG A 451 -9.93 -37.13 0.96
C ARG A 451 -8.92 -37.85 0.07
N MET A 452 -7.67 -37.40 0.11
CA MET A 452 -6.57 -38.00 -0.65
C MET A 452 -6.38 -39.48 -0.33
N ALA A 453 -6.52 -39.87 0.95
CA ALA A 453 -6.45 -41.26 1.34
C ALA A 453 -7.60 -42.11 0.77
N GLY A 454 -8.80 -41.54 0.65
CA GLY A 454 -9.94 -42.17 -0.03
C GLY A 454 -9.72 -42.29 -1.53
N GLU A 455 -9.24 -41.23 -2.18
CA GLU A 455 -8.96 -41.18 -3.63
C GLU A 455 -7.87 -42.18 -4.04
N LEU A 456 -6.81 -42.30 -3.23
CA LEU A 456 -5.70 -43.24 -3.46
C LEU A 456 -5.98 -44.67 -2.96
N GLY A 457 -7.15 -44.93 -2.36
CA GLY A 457 -7.53 -46.25 -1.85
C GLY A 457 -6.71 -46.75 -0.67
N PHE A 458 -6.14 -45.85 0.15
CA PHE A 458 -5.38 -46.25 1.34
C PHE A 458 -6.29 -46.90 2.40
N SER A 459 -5.78 -47.93 3.07
CA SER A 459 -6.54 -48.66 4.09
C SER A 459 -6.79 -47.80 5.33
N ALA A 460 -7.94 -48.00 5.98
CA ALA A 460 -8.28 -47.30 7.23
C ALA A 460 -7.22 -47.49 8.35
N PRO A 461 -6.61 -48.68 8.55
CA PRO A 461 -5.53 -48.87 9.53
C PRO A 461 -4.28 -48.06 9.24
N ALA A 462 -3.95 -47.81 7.97
CA ALA A 462 -2.81 -46.98 7.58
C ALA A 462 -3.11 -45.47 7.74
N THR A 463 -4.36 -45.06 7.49
CA THR A 463 -4.77 -43.66 7.49
C THR A 463 -5.05 -43.12 8.90
N ALA A 464 -5.69 -43.92 9.76
CA ALA A 464 -6.10 -43.54 11.11
C ALA A 464 -4.95 -42.98 12.00
N PRO A 465 -3.77 -43.62 12.12
CA PRO A 465 -2.69 -43.10 12.96
C PRO A 465 -2.11 -41.78 12.44
N VAL A 466 -2.14 -41.56 11.13
CA VAL A 466 -1.67 -40.29 10.53
C VAL A 466 -2.66 -39.17 10.81
N LEU A 467 -3.96 -39.39 10.61
CA LEU A 467 -5.00 -38.41 10.95
C LEU A 467 -5.00 -38.08 12.45
N ASP A 468 -4.85 -39.09 13.32
CA ASP A 468 -4.81 -38.91 14.77
C ASP A 468 -3.57 -38.11 15.25
N ARG A 469 -2.46 -38.13 14.50
CA ARG A 469 -1.31 -37.25 14.76
C ARG A 469 -1.68 -35.78 14.55
N TYR A 470 -2.42 -35.47 13.48
CA TYR A 470 -2.91 -34.11 13.24
C TYR A 470 -4.00 -33.71 14.24
N GLU A 471 -4.91 -34.62 14.59
CA GLU A 471 -5.95 -34.43 15.61
C GLU A 471 -5.35 -34.05 16.97
N ARG A 472 -4.33 -34.79 17.42
CA ARG A 472 -3.59 -34.50 18.66
C ARG A 472 -2.86 -33.16 18.60
N ARG A 473 -2.28 -32.81 17.45
CA ARG A 473 -1.61 -31.52 17.28
C ARG A 473 -2.59 -30.36 17.32
N ILE A 474 -3.75 -30.48 16.65
CA ILE A 474 -4.84 -29.50 16.73
C ILE A 474 -5.26 -29.31 18.18
N ARG A 475 -5.54 -30.40 18.91
CA ARG A 475 -5.93 -30.32 20.33
C ARG A 475 -4.87 -29.63 21.19
N ARG A 476 -3.57 -29.90 20.96
CA ARG A 476 -2.48 -29.24 21.70
C ARG A 476 -2.42 -27.74 21.41
N GLU A 477 -2.52 -27.33 20.15
CA GLU A 477 -2.51 -25.90 19.79
C GLU A 477 -3.75 -25.17 20.31
N THR A 478 -4.92 -25.82 20.28
CA THR A 478 -6.17 -25.29 20.85
C THR A 478 -6.14 -25.24 22.40
N ALA A 479 -5.49 -26.20 23.07
CA ALA A 479 -5.35 -26.23 24.52
C ALA A 479 -4.22 -25.32 25.05
N ALA A 480 -3.15 -25.14 24.28
CA ALA A 480 -2.10 -24.15 24.54
C ALA A 480 -2.62 -22.72 24.33
N ASN A 481 -3.75 -22.58 23.63
CA ASN A 481 -4.51 -21.36 23.58
C ASN A 481 -5.09 -21.11 24.98
N THR A 482 -4.56 -20.13 25.71
CA THR A 482 -5.07 -19.63 27.00
C THR A 482 -6.39 -18.85 26.81
N PHE A 483 -7.27 -19.38 25.94
CA PHE A 483 -8.44 -18.72 25.39
C PHE A 483 -9.60 -18.71 26.38
N ASP A 484 -9.70 -19.74 27.23
CA ASP A 484 -10.81 -19.94 28.19
C ASP A 484 -10.62 -19.27 29.55
N THR A 485 -9.40 -18.86 29.90
CA THR A 485 -9.11 -18.30 31.24
C THR A 485 -8.53 -16.89 31.26
N ALA A 486 -8.04 -16.34 30.13
CA ALA A 486 -7.29 -15.07 30.13
C ALA A 486 -7.85 -13.95 29.21
N ILE A 487 -8.80 -14.25 28.32
CA ILE A 487 -9.23 -13.33 27.26
C ILE A 487 -10.74 -13.05 27.40
N SER A 488 -11.12 -11.76 27.42
CA SER A 488 -12.52 -11.34 27.53
C SER A 488 -13.33 -11.70 26.27
N ASP A 489 -14.64 -11.91 26.40
CA ASP A 489 -15.52 -12.13 25.22
C ASP A 489 -15.39 -11.02 24.17
N ARG A 490 -15.05 -9.80 24.58
CA ARG A 490 -14.78 -8.66 23.69
C ARG A 490 -13.55 -8.89 22.82
N GLU A 491 -12.48 -9.43 23.38
CA GLU A 491 -11.25 -9.76 22.65
C GLU A 491 -11.47 -10.97 21.73
N ARG A 492 -12.28 -11.95 22.13
CA ARG A 492 -12.68 -13.08 21.27
C ARG A 492 -13.45 -12.61 20.03
N VAL A 493 -14.43 -11.70 20.20
CA VAL A 493 -15.14 -11.08 19.07
C VAL A 493 -14.18 -10.29 18.19
N THR A 494 -13.25 -9.55 18.79
CA THR A 494 -12.24 -8.79 18.04
C THR A 494 -11.36 -9.71 17.19
N LEU A 495 -10.92 -10.83 17.75
CA LEU A 495 -10.13 -11.83 17.05
C LEU A 495 -10.93 -12.51 15.92
N GLY A 496 -12.21 -12.82 16.16
CA GLY A 496 -13.09 -13.32 15.11
C GLY A 496 -13.23 -12.35 13.94
N LEU A 497 -13.37 -11.04 14.22
CA LEU A 497 -13.40 -10.01 13.17
C LEU A 497 -12.06 -9.86 12.43
N ILE A 498 -10.92 -10.01 13.14
CA ILE A 498 -9.59 -10.01 12.53
C ILE A 498 -9.44 -11.21 11.58
N THR A 499 -9.80 -12.41 12.05
CA THR A 499 -9.73 -13.65 11.25
C THR A 499 -10.63 -13.55 10.02
N PHE A 500 -11.85 -13.03 10.18
CA PHE A 500 -12.77 -12.79 9.07
C PHE A 500 -12.18 -11.81 8.05
N ALA A 501 -11.68 -10.65 8.49
CA ALA A 501 -11.08 -9.65 7.60
C ALA A 501 -9.82 -10.18 6.88
N SER A 502 -8.99 -10.96 7.60
CA SER A 502 -7.80 -11.58 7.05
C SER A 502 -8.15 -12.60 5.96
N GLN A 503 -9.15 -13.44 6.20
CA GLN A 503 -9.62 -14.41 5.23
C GLN A 503 -10.27 -13.72 4.01
N GLU A 504 -11.03 -12.66 4.24
CA GLU A 504 -11.59 -11.83 3.17
C GLU A 504 -10.48 -11.25 2.27
N ARG A 505 -9.39 -10.75 2.87
CA ARG A 505 -8.20 -10.28 2.11
C ARG A 505 -7.57 -11.41 1.30
N ALA A 506 -7.42 -12.60 1.88
CA ALA A 506 -6.84 -13.75 1.19
C ALA A 506 -7.66 -14.15 -0.04
N LEU A 507 -8.98 -14.25 0.10
CA LEU A 507 -9.89 -14.49 -1.03
C LEU A 507 -9.82 -13.38 -2.08
N LEU A 508 -9.73 -12.11 -1.67
CA LEU A 508 -9.59 -11.01 -2.63
C LEU A 508 -8.31 -11.13 -3.46
N LEU A 509 -7.20 -11.54 -2.84
CA LEU A 509 -5.93 -11.77 -3.54
C LEU A 509 -6.00 -12.99 -4.47
N GLU A 510 -6.68 -14.06 -4.06
CA GLU A 510 -6.94 -15.23 -4.89
C GLU A 510 -7.80 -14.86 -6.11
N ILE A 511 -8.96 -14.21 -5.88
CA ILE A 511 -9.83 -13.73 -6.95
C ILE A 511 -9.09 -12.71 -7.83
N PHE A 512 -8.18 -11.89 -7.31
CA PHE A 512 -7.36 -11.01 -8.14
C PHE A 512 -6.38 -11.76 -9.03
N ARG A 513 -5.69 -12.77 -8.48
CA ARG A 513 -4.78 -13.63 -9.24
C ARG A 513 -5.50 -14.34 -10.37
N GLU A 514 -6.77 -14.66 -10.17
CA GLU A 514 -7.49 -15.57 -11.05
C GLU A 514 -8.59 -14.94 -11.91
N ARG A 515 -9.20 -13.80 -11.54
CA ARG A 515 -10.39 -13.23 -12.22
C ARG A 515 -10.17 -11.95 -13.02
N GLY A 516 -8.93 -11.47 -13.21
CA GLY A 516 -8.67 -10.30 -14.08
C GLY A 516 -9.52 -9.06 -13.71
N ILE A 517 -9.81 -8.88 -12.43
CA ILE A 517 -10.57 -7.75 -11.88
C ILE A 517 -9.86 -6.44 -12.23
N SER A 518 -10.62 -5.36 -12.44
CA SER A 518 -10.00 -4.06 -12.64
C SER A 518 -9.09 -3.69 -11.47
N ARG A 519 -7.84 -3.42 -11.80
CA ARG A 519 -6.75 -3.04 -10.91
C ARG A 519 -7.14 -2.05 -9.80
N ARG A 520 -7.96 -1.06 -10.15
CA ARG A 520 -8.39 0.00 -9.22
C ARG A 520 -9.39 -0.51 -8.19
N VAL A 521 -10.29 -1.39 -8.63
CA VAL A 521 -11.32 -1.99 -7.76
C VAL A 521 -10.67 -2.89 -6.73
N ILE A 522 -9.76 -3.78 -7.14
CA ILE A 522 -9.06 -4.63 -6.19
C ILE A 522 -8.21 -3.83 -5.20
N GLU A 523 -7.54 -2.76 -5.64
CA GLU A 523 -6.73 -1.90 -4.78
C GLU A 523 -7.59 -1.25 -3.68
N SER A 524 -8.76 -0.71 -4.07
CA SER A 524 -9.75 -0.16 -3.13
C SER A 524 -10.26 -1.24 -2.15
N MET A 525 -10.51 -2.45 -2.63
CA MET A 525 -11.02 -3.55 -1.81
C MET A 525 -9.98 -4.08 -0.82
N LEU A 526 -8.73 -4.26 -1.25
CA LEU A 526 -7.61 -4.66 -0.38
C LEU A 526 -7.35 -3.60 0.69
N TRP A 527 -7.35 -2.31 0.31
CA TRP A 527 -7.20 -1.20 1.26
C TRP A 527 -8.31 -1.18 2.30
N THR A 528 -9.55 -1.41 1.86
CA THR A 528 -10.69 -1.41 2.79
C THR A 528 -10.67 -2.63 3.70
N SER A 529 -10.27 -3.80 3.18
CA SER A 529 -10.07 -5.03 3.98
C SER A 529 -8.97 -4.86 5.03
N GLU A 530 -7.87 -4.24 4.66
CA GLU A 530 -6.78 -3.90 5.58
C GLU A 530 -7.22 -2.88 6.63
N SER A 531 -7.98 -1.85 6.23
CA SER A 531 -8.59 -0.90 7.15
C SER A 531 -9.57 -1.56 8.13
N MET A 532 -10.30 -2.59 7.69
CA MET A 532 -11.17 -3.39 8.57
C MET A 532 -10.35 -4.19 9.58
N LEU A 533 -9.23 -4.78 9.15
CA LEU A 533 -8.31 -5.54 10.00
C LEU A 533 -7.62 -4.63 11.03
N ASP A 534 -7.13 -3.47 10.60
CA ASP A 534 -6.54 -2.45 11.46
C ASP A 534 -7.57 -1.84 12.43
N GLY A 535 -8.77 -1.56 11.93
CA GLY A 535 -9.89 -1.08 12.73
C GLY A 535 -10.30 -2.09 13.79
N ALA A 536 -10.32 -3.38 13.47
CA ALA A 536 -10.56 -4.44 14.43
C ALA A 536 -9.45 -4.49 15.50
N ARG A 537 -8.17 -4.41 15.10
CA ARG A 537 -7.04 -4.40 16.05
C ARG A 537 -7.03 -3.19 16.99
N ALA A 538 -7.29 -2.00 16.47
CA ALA A 538 -7.19 -0.76 17.24
C ALA A 538 -8.45 -0.46 18.08
N GLY A 539 -9.63 -0.79 17.56
CA GLY A 539 -10.93 -0.37 18.13
C GLY A 539 -11.93 -1.51 18.33
N GLY A 540 -11.54 -2.77 18.14
CA GLY A 540 -12.41 -3.94 18.22
C GLY A 540 -13.58 -3.85 17.24
N ARG A 541 -14.77 -4.22 17.72
CA ARG A 541 -16.02 -4.18 16.93
C ARG A 541 -16.30 -2.82 16.30
N HIS A 542 -16.13 -1.71 17.04
CA HIS A 542 -16.46 -0.39 16.51
C HIS A 542 -15.54 0.04 15.37
N GLY A 543 -14.24 -0.20 15.51
CA GLY A 543 -13.27 0.11 14.46
C GLY A 543 -13.50 -0.72 13.20
N TYR A 544 -13.82 -2.00 13.33
CA TYR A 544 -14.21 -2.86 12.20
C TYR A 544 -15.44 -2.31 11.46
N VAL A 545 -16.55 -2.06 12.18
CA VAL A 545 -17.81 -1.61 11.57
C VAL A 545 -17.64 -0.24 10.89
N GLN A 546 -16.88 0.67 11.50
CA GLN A 546 -16.61 1.98 10.90
C GLN A 546 -15.82 1.86 9.59
N ALA A 547 -14.81 0.99 9.55
CA ALA A 547 -14.05 0.71 8.33
C ALA A 547 -14.90 0.02 7.26
N ALA A 548 -15.71 -0.98 7.65
CA ALA A 548 -16.61 -1.69 6.74
C ALA A 548 -17.63 -0.75 6.08
N ARG A 549 -18.21 0.20 6.85
CA ARG A 549 -19.15 1.20 6.33
C ARG A 549 -18.53 2.10 5.27
N ARG A 550 -17.23 2.43 5.36
CA ARG A 550 -16.56 3.28 4.36
C ARG A 550 -16.57 2.64 2.96
N ARG A 551 -16.60 1.30 2.88
CA ARG A 551 -16.69 0.56 1.61
C ARG A 551 -18.00 0.80 0.87
N LEU A 552 -19.09 0.92 1.62
CA LEU A 552 -20.45 1.07 1.08
C LEU A 552 -20.78 2.53 0.74
N GLN A 553 -20.00 3.49 1.26
CA GLN A 553 -20.21 4.91 1.00
C GLN A 553 -19.65 5.34 -0.37
N PRO A 554 -20.28 6.33 -1.04
CA PRO A 554 -19.75 6.88 -2.28
C PRO A 554 -18.37 7.51 -2.08
N THR A 555 -17.41 7.13 -2.92
CA THR A 555 -16.07 7.72 -2.94
C THR A 555 -16.11 9.22 -3.26
N LEU A 556 -15.10 9.96 -2.79
CA LEU A 556 -14.97 11.40 -3.09
C LEU A 556 -14.95 11.67 -4.59
N ARG A 557 -14.33 10.78 -5.37
CA ARG A 557 -14.34 10.84 -6.84
C ARG A 557 -15.73 10.70 -7.42
N PHE A 558 -16.55 9.80 -6.89
CA PHE A 558 -17.95 9.68 -7.33
C PHE A 558 -18.71 10.97 -7.05
N ARG A 559 -18.57 11.56 -5.86
CA ARG A 559 -19.19 12.85 -5.52
C ARG A 559 -18.71 13.99 -6.41
N PHE A 560 -17.41 14.00 -6.74
CA PHE A 560 -16.83 14.98 -7.66
C PHE A 560 -17.38 14.79 -9.09
N ALA A 561 -17.38 13.56 -9.60
CA ALA A 561 -17.94 13.22 -10.91
C ALA A 561 -19.43 13.57 -11.00
N GLN A 562 -20.20 13.34 -9.94
CA GLN A 562 -21.60 13.74 -9.83
C GLN A 562 -21.75 15.27 -9.87
N ARG A 563 -20.87 16.01 -9.20
CA ARG A 563 -20.87 17.48 -9.23
C ARG A 563 -20.50 18.03 -10.62
N VAL A 564 -19.52 17.42 -11.28
CA VAL A 564 -19.11 17.77 -12.65
C VAL A 564 -20.25 17.48 -13.63
N HIS A 565 -20.87 16.31 -13.56
CA HIS A 565 -22.05 15.99 -14.38
C HIS A 565 -23.19 16.98 -14.13
N ARG A 566 -23.49 17.31 -12.87
CA ARG A 566 -24.56 18.28 -12.54
C ARG A 566 -24.30 19.69 -13.08
N ARG A 567 -23.04 20.14 -13.12
CA ARG A 567 -22.68 21.51 -13.56
C ARG A 567 -22.44 21.60 -15.07
N PHE A 568 -21.82 20.58 -15.66
CA PHE A 568 -21.31 20.61 -17.04
C PHE A 568 -21.93 19.56 -17.96
N ARG A 569 -22.83 18.70 -17.45
CA ARG A 569 -23.47 17.60 -18.18
C ARG A 569 -22.46 16.67 -18.90
N TYR A 570 -21.28 16.47 -18.29
CA TYR A 570 -20.24 15.59 -18.83
C TYR A 570 -20.35 14.18 -18.25
N ASP A 571 -20.91 13.25 -19.01
CA ASP A 571 -21.33 11.94 -18.51
C ASP A 571 -20.17 10.96 -18.29
N ARG A 572 -19.13 11.04 -19.13
CA ARG A 572 -18.04 10.04 -19.14
C ARG A 572 -17.41 9.82 -17.77
N LEU A 573 -17.14 10.88 -17.00
CA LEU A 573 -16.53 10.78 -15.67
C LEU A 573 -17.43 10.04 -14.67
N LEU A 574 -18.73 10.33 -14.69
CA LEU A 574 -19.70 9.68 -13.81
C LEU A 574 -19.90 8.22 -14.20
N MET A 575 -19.95 7.92 -15.51
CA MET A 575 -20.08 6.55 -16.00
C MET A 575 -18.91 5.65 -15.57
N HIS A 576 -17.66 6.14 -15.67
CA HIS A 576 -16.50 5.38 -15.19
C HIS A 576 -16.54 5.18 -13.67
N ALA A 577 -16.89 6.21 -12.91
CA ALA A 577 -16.99 6.13 -11.45
C ALA A 577 -18.10 5.16 -11.00
N MET A 578 -19.21 5.09 -11.76
CA MET A 578 -20.27 4.11 -11.53
C MET A 578 -19.80 2.70 -11.85
N ALA A 579 -19.22 2.49 -13.03
CA ALA A 579 -18.70 1.20 -13.46
C ALA A 579 -17.76 0.57 -12.42
N GLU A 580 -16.78 1.33 -11.92
CA GLU A 580 -15.86 0.90 -10.87
C GLU A 580 -16.61 0.52 -9.57
N ARG A 581 -17.61 1.32 -9.17
CA ARG A 581 -18.40 1.03 -7.98
C ARG A 581 -19.22 -0.25 -8.11
N PHE A 582 -19.83 -0.46 -9.28
CA PHE A 582 -20.61 -1.65 -9.57
C PHE A 582 -19.78 -2.92 -9.48
N GLU A 583 -18.63 -2.93 -10.16
CA GLU A 583 -17.68 -4.04 -10.13
C GLU A 583 -17.23 -4.31 -8.68
N MET A 584 -16.93 -3.26 -7.91
CA MET A 584 -16.56 -3.39 -6.49
C MET A 584 -17.64 -4.05 -5.65
N LEU A 585 -18.90 -3.64 -5.79
CA LEU A 585 -20.01 -4.20 -5.00
C LEU A 585 -20.26 -5.67 -5.36
N GLN A 586 -20.25 -6.01 -6.65
CA GLN A 586 -20.45 -7.39 -7.07
C GLN A 586 -19.34 -8.33 -6.60
N ILE A 587 -18.07 -7.93 -6.71
CA ILE A 587 -16.97 -8.77 -6.20
C ILE A 587 -17.06 -8.88 -4.67
N THR A 588 -17.45 -7.79 -3.99
CA THR A 588 -17.69 -7.84 -2.54
C THR A 588 -18.77 -8.86 -2.19
N HIS A 589 -19.83 -8.95 -2.99
CA HIS A 589 -20.91 -9.90 -2.78
C HIS A 589 -20.44 -11.34 -3.01
N VAL A 590 -19.72 -11.61 -4.09
CA VAL A 590 -19.14 -12.95 -4.34
C VAL A 590 -18.24 -13.40 -3.20
N VAL A 591 -17.40 -12.49 -2.67
CA VAL A 591 -16.55 -12.79 -1.50
C VAL A 591 -17.39 -13.03 -0.24
N SER A 592 -18.45 -12.24 -0.03
CA SER A 592 -19.37 -12.40 1.12
C SER A 592 -20.03 -13.79 1.12
N VAL A 593 -20.50 -14.24 -0.05
CA VAL A 593 -21.08 -15.57 -0.23
C VAL A 593 -20.07 -16.67 0.10
N ALA A 594 -18.83 -16.56 -0.41
CA ALA A 594 -17.76 -17.51 -0.09
C ALA A 594 -17.40 -17.53 1.41
N MET A 595 -17.48 -16.38 2.09
CA MET A 595 -17.21 -16.26 3.53
C MET A 595 -18.29 -16.84 4.42
N THR A 596 -19.52 -16.93 3.96
CA THR A 596 -20.62 -17.52 4.75
C THR A 596 -20.34 -18.98 5.11
N ARG A 597 -19.79 -19.75 4.16
CA ARG A 597 -19.36 -21.14 4.40
C ARG A 597 -18.21 -21.22 5.40
N PHE A 598 -17.21 -20.34 5.26
CA PHE A 598 -16.07 -20.28 6.17
C PHE A 598 -16.47 -19.98 7.61
N MET A 599 -17.42 -19.05 7.81
CA MET A 599 -17.90 -18.73 9.16
C MET A 599 -18.54 -19.95 9.84
N ARG A 600 -19.41 -20.66 9.14
CA ARG A 600 -20.14 -21.82 9.69
C ARG A 600 -19.23 -23.03 9.90
N GLU A 601 -18.42 -23.37 8.91
CA GLU A 601 -17.63 -24.61 8.94
C GLU A 601 -16.32 -24.47 9.70
N ARG A 602 -15.73 -23.26 9.79
CA ARG A 602 -14.37 -23.07 10.30
C ARG A 602 -14.23 -22.15 11.52
N MET A 603 -15.13 -21.17 11.71
CA MET A 603 -15.02 -20.27 12.87
C MET A 603 -15.74 -20.82 14.11
N GLU A 604 -16.90 -21.46 13.94
CA GLU A 604 -17.71 -21.98 15.05
C GLU A 604 -16.96 -22.96 15.96
N PRO A 605 -16.20 -23.95 15.44
CA PRO A 605 -15.45 -24.89 16.29
C PRO A 605 -14.31 -24.23 17.09
N VAL A 606 -13.95 -22.99 16.73
CA VAL A 606 -12.71 -22.34 17.18
C VAL A 606 -12.98 -21.16 18.10
N LEU A 607 -14.02 -20.36 17.84
CA LEU A 607 -14.41 -19.21 18.67
C LEU A 607 -15.53 -19.57 19.65
N GLY A 608 -16.13 -20.75 19.50
CA GLY A 608 -17.35 -21.15 20.19
C GLY A 608 -18.58 -20.55 19.53
N ARG A 609 -19.73 -21.21 19.77
CA ARG A 609 -21.00 -20.90 19.11
C ARG A 609 -21.47 -19.46 19.37
N ARG A 610 -21.46 -19.01 20.63
CA ARG A 610 -21.91 -17.66 21.04
C ARG A 610 -21.13 -16.52 20.39
N VAL A 611 -19.80 -16.61 20.34
CA VAL A 611 -18.95 -15.55 19.73
C VAL A 611 -19.12 -15.56 18.21
N THR A 612 -19.24 -16.74 17.62
CA THR A 612 -19.45 -16.89 16.16
C THR A 612 -20.80 -16.29 15.75
N GLU A 613 -21.86 -16.48 16.54
CA GLU A 613 -23.16 -15.84 16.33
C GLU A 613 -23.05 -14.31 16.38
N ILE A 614 -22.30 -13.73 17.34
CA ILE A 614 -22.08 -12.27 17.40
C ILE A 614 -21.34 -11.76 16.16
N VAL A 615 -20.29 -12.47 15.71
CA VAL A 615 -19.56 -12.10 14.48
C VAL A 615 -20.46 -12.26 13.26
N ALA A 616 -21.27 -13.31 13.19
CA ALA A 616 -22.22 -13.57 12.11
C ALA A 616 -23.27 -12.44 12.03
N ASP A 617 -23.83 -12.00 13.15
CA ASP A 617 -24.77 -10.86 13.21
C ASP A 617 -24.16 -9.54 12.74
N ILE A 618 -22.86 -9.33 12.94
CA ILE A 618 -22.15 -8.14 12.47
C ILE A 618 -21.96 -8.22 10.95
N VAL A 619 -21.61 -9.40 10.42
CA VAL A 619 -21.39 -9.63 8.99
C VAL A 619 -22.71 -9.66 8.22
N ALA A 620 -23.77 -10.26 8.77
CA ALA A 620 -25.10 -10.33 8.18
C ALA A 620 -25.66 -8.93 7.91
N ARG A 621 -25.60 -8.02 8.89
CA ARG A 621 -25.99 -6.61 8.69
C ARG A 621 -25.21 -5.92 7.58
N ARG A 622 -23.96 -6.30 7.36
CA ARG A 622 -23.16 -5.77 6.24
C ARG A 622 -23.63 -6.36 4.91
N ASP A 623 -23.97 -7.66 4.88
CA ASP A 623 -24.49 -8.31 3.67
C ASP A 623 -25.84 -7.73 3.26
N ASP A 624 -26.73 -7.46 4.22
CA ASP A 624 -28.01 -6.78 3.98
C ASP A 624 -27.78 -5.41 3.30
N MET A 625 -26.89 -4.58 3.87
CA MET A 625 -26.55 -3.28 3.28
C MET A 625 -25.89 -3.39 1.89
N LEU A 626 -25.18 -4.49 1.62
CA LEU A 626 -24.55 -4.75 0.33
C LEU A 626 -25.57 -5.17 -0.72
N GLN A 627 -26.50 -6.06 -0.36
CA GLN A 627 -27.61 -6.45 -1.21
C GLN A 627 -28.50 -5.25 -1.53
N ASP A 628 -28.89 -4.46 -0.52
CA ASP A 628 -29.63 -3.21 -0.73
C ASP A 628 -28.93 -2.28 -1.73
N ALA A 629 -27.60 -2.17 -1.63
CA ALA A 629 -26.82 -1.35 -2.56
C ALA A 629 -26.79 -1.93 -3.98
N ILE A 630 -26.70 -3.24 -4.14
CA ILE A 630 -26.73 -3.92 -5.45
C ILE A 630 -28.12 -3.83 -6.08
N ASP A 631 -29.17 -4.07 -5.31
CA ASP A 631 -30.55 -4.05 -5.81
C ASP A 631 -30.99 -2.63 -6.14
N THR A 632 -30.62 -1.65 -5.30
CA THR A 632 -30.77 -0.24 -5.64
C THR A 632 -30.13 0.00 -7.01
N LEU A 633 -28.89 -0.43 -7.21
CA LEU A 633 -28.13 -0.25 -8.44
C LEU A 633 -28.72 -0.98 -9.66
N ARG A 634 -29.26 -2.19 -9.50
CA ARG A 634 -30.00 -2.92 -10.54
C ARG A 634 -31.24 -2.16 -10.98
N LEU A 635 -31.96 -1.58 -10.03
CA LEU A 635 -33.11 -0.71 -10.31
C LEU A 635 -32.68 0.58 -11.04
N GLN A 636 -31.51 1.16 -10.71
CA GLN A 636 -31.01 2.37 -11.38
C GLN A 636 -30.65 2.13 -12.84
N TYR A 637 -29.99 1.00 -13.15
CA TYR A 637 -29.36 0.74 -14.45
C TYR A 637 -29.47 -0.73 -14.91
N PRO A 638 -30.68 -1.26 -15.19
CA PRO A 638 -30.91 -2.67 -15.47
C PRO A 638 -30.08 -3.20 -16.66
N GLY A 639 -30.08 -2.50 -17.80
CA GLY A 639 -29.32 -2.93 -18.97
C GLY A 639 -27.79 -2.92 -18.77
N TYR A 640 -27.28 -2.06 -17.90
CA TYR A 640 -25.85 -2.04 -17.56
C TYR A 640 -25.50 -3.14 -16.55
N ALA A 641 -26.35 -3.35 -15.54
CA ALA A 641 -26.19 -4.44 -14.57
C ALA A 641 -26.15 -5.79 -15.28
N GLU A 642 -27.09 -6.06 -16.20
CA GLU A 642 -27.10 -7.29 -17.00
C GLU A 642 -25.87 -7.42 -17.91
N ALA A 643 -25.41 -6.33 -18.52
CA ALA A 643 -24.20 -6.36 -19.35
C ALA A 643 -22.95 -6.66 -18.53
N LEU A 644 -22.87 -6.12 -17.30
CA LEU A 644 -21.78 -6.38 -16.37
C LEU A 644 -21.82 -7.81 -15.82
N GLU A 645 -23.00 -8.31 -15.44
CA GLU A 645 -23.18 -9.70 -14.99
C GLU A 645 -22.80 -10.68 -16.11
N ARG A 646 -23.25 -10.46 -17.35
CA ARG A 646 -22.83 -11.24 -18.52
C ARG A 646 -21.32 -11.19 -18.74
N ARG A 647 -20.71 -10.01 -18.59
CA ARG A 647 -19.25 -9.85 -18.69
C ARG A 647 -18.52 -10.67 -17.62
N MET A 648 -18.96 -10.58 -16.36
CA MET A 648 -18.37 -11.35 -15.26
C MET A 648 -18.52 -12.86 -15.49
N LEU A 649 -19.70 -13.33 -15.91
CA LEU A 649 -19.91 -14.73 -16.26
C LEU A 649 -19.01 -15.19 -17.40
N ARG A 650 -18.81 -14.35 -18.43
CA ARG A 650 -17.91 -14.66 -19.53
C ARG A 650 -16.44 -14.71 -19.09
N GLN A 651 -16.02 -13.82 -18.18
CA GLN A 651 -14.68 -13.90 -17.56
C GLN A 651 -14.52 -15.18 -16.73
N ILE A 652 -15.53 -15.57 -15.96
CA ILE A 652 -15.52 -16.83 -15.21
C ILE A 652 -15.41 -18.02 -16.18
N GLY A 653 -16.18 -18.02 -17.28
CA GLY A 653 -16.13 -19.08 -18.30
C GLY A 653 -14.76 -19.23 -18.94
N LEU A 654 -14.17 -18.13 -19.42
CA LEU A 654 -12.82 -18.14 -20.03
C LEU A 654 -11.74 -18.65 -19.06
N ARG A 655 -11.91 -18.40 -17.76
CA ARG A 655 -11.00 -18.90 -16.74
C ARG A 655 -11.18 -20.41 -16.52
N LEU A 656 -12.42 -20.88 -16.38
CA LEU A 656 -12.69 -22.32 -16.25
C LEU A 656 -12.14 -23.08 -17.46
N GLU A 657 -12.25 -22.50 -18.65
CA GLU A 657 -11.63 -23.02 -19.88
C GLU A 657 -10.09 -23.05 -19.80
N ALA A 658 -9.46 -21.99 -19.27
CA ALA A 658 -8.01 -21.96 -19.04
C ALA A 658 -7.53 -23.02 -18.02
N GLU A 659 -8.26 -23.19 -16.92
CA GLU A 659 -7.97 -24.19 -15.89
C GLU A 659 -8.06 -25.61 -16.45
N GLU A 660 -9.07 -25.86 -17.29
CA GLU A 660 -9.25 -27.13 -17.98
C GLU A 660 -8.09 -27.40 -18.94
N TYR A 661 -7.66 -26.43 -19.75
CA TYR A 661 -6.49 -26.60 -20.63
C TYR A 661 -5.20 -26.86 -19.87
N VAL A 662 -5.00 -26.19 -18.73
CA VAL A 662 -3.86 -26.48 -17.84
C VAL A 662 -3.95 -27.90 -17.26
N SER A 663 -5.15 -28.38 -16.90
CA SER A 663 -5.35 -29.75 -16.43
C SER A 663 -5.04 -30.77 -17.52
N LEU A 664 -5.64 -30.60 -18.71
CA LEU A 664 -5.41 -31.46 -19.88
C LEU A 664 -3.93 -31.51 -20.27
N HIS A 665 -3.21 -30.38 -20.20
CA HIS A 665 -1.78 -30.36 -20.49
C HIS A 665 -0.96 -31.07 -19.40
N ARG A 666 -1.29 -30.83 -18.11
CA ARG A 666 -0.64 -31.51 -16.99
C ARG A 666 -0.86 -33.02 -17.02
N GLU A 667 -2.03 -33.45 -17.46
CA GLU A 667 -2.40 -34.86 -17.68
C GLU A 667 -1.83 -35.43 -18.98
N SER A 668 -1.05 -34.65 -19.73
CA SER A 668 -0.43 -35.03 -21.02
C SER A 668 -1.43 -35.39 -22.12
N LEU A 669 -2.69 -34.95 -22.01
CA LEU A 669 -3.75 -35.14 -23.02
C LEU A 669 -3.60 -34.18 -24.21
N ILE A 670 -2.91 -33.05 -24.02
CA ILE A 670 -2.55 -32.08 -25.08
C ILE A 670 -1.06 -31.73 -25.04
N GLY A 671 -0.44 -31.59 -26.21
CA GLY A 671 0.97 -31.18 -26.34
C GLY A 671 1.21 -29.69 -26.07
N GLU A 672 2.47 -29.30 -25.84
CA GLU A 672 2.89 -27.92 -25.52
C GLU A 672 2.47 -26.91 -26.61
N GLU A 673 2.60 -27.27 -27.89
CA GLU A 673 2.24 -26.39 -29.01
C GLU A 673 0.75 -26.07 -29.04
N LEU A 674 -0.10 -27.10 -28.86
CA LEU A 674 -1.55 -26.95 -28.80
C LEU A 674 -1.96 -26.16 -27.56
N PHE A 675 -1.33 -26.43 -26.41
CA PHE A 675 -1.57 -25.68 -25.19
C PHE A 675 -1.27 -24.18 -25.38
N GLN A 676 -0.13 -23.83 -25.97
CA GLN A 676 0.19 -22.42 -26.22
C GLN A 676 -0.75 -21.75 -27.22
N GLU A 677 -1.24 -22.46 -28.24
CA GLU A 677 -2.24 -21.93 -29.18
C GLU A 677 -3.59 -21.66 -28.50
N LEU A 678 -4.09 -22.63 -27.72
CA LEU A 678 -5.33 -22.49 -26.95
C LEU A 678 -5.24 -21.35 -25.92
N MET A 679 -4.10 -21.25 -25.22
CA MET A 679 -3.85 -20.16 -24.29
C MET A 679 -3.79 -18.79 -25.00
N ARG A 680 -3.18 -18.70 -26.20
CA ARG A 680 -3.20 -17.48 -27.02
C ARG A 680 -4.62 -17.10 -27.45
N GLY A 681 -5.45 -18.07 -27.84
CA GLY A 681 -6.86 -17.86 -28.15
C GLY A 681 -7.65 -17.31 -26.96
N LEU A 682 -7.44 -17.88 -25.78
CA LEU A 682 -8.02 -17.40 -24.52
C LEU A 682 -7.57 -15.99 -24.16
N GLU A 683 -6.28 -15.67 -24.32
CA GLU A 683 -5.77 -14.31 -24.08
C GLU A 683 -6.43 -13.28 -25.02
N ALA A 684 -6.61 -13.63 -26.29
CA ALA A 684 -7.31 -12.78 -27.25
C ALA A 684 -8.79 -12.56 -26.86
N ALA A 685 -9.49 -13.64 -26.46
CA ALA A 685 -10.88 -13.55 -25.99
C ALA A 685 -11.00 -12.74 -24.69
N ALA A 686 -10.10 -12.96 -23.73
CA ALA A 686 -10.01 -12.20 -22.49
C ALA A 686 -9.71 -10.71 -22.77
N GLY A 687 -8.88 -10.40 -23.77
CA GLY A 687 -8.61 -9.05 -24.26
C GLY A 687 -9.87 -8.33 -24.77
N GLN A 688 -10.81 -9.05 -25.40
CA GLN A 688 -12.08 -8.47 -25.85
C GLN A 688 -13.04 -8.23 -24.69
N VAL A 689 -13.15 -9.18 -23.75
CA VAL A 689 -14.04 -9.10 -22.58
C VAL A 689 -13.53 -8.08 -21.54
N SER A 690 -12.22 -7.83 -21.48
CA SER A 690 -11.61 -6.87 -20.56
C SER A 690 -11.81 -5.40 -20.96
N ARG A 691 -12.34 -5.12 -22.16
CA ARG A 691 -12.65 -3.75 -22.59
C ARG A 691 -13.71 -3.10 -21.68
N PRO A 692 -13.57 -1.80 -21.33
CA PRO A 692 -14.57 -1.11 -20.54
C PRO A 692 -15.93 -1.17 -21.21
N LEU A 693 -16.97 -1.54 -20.45
CA LEU A 693 -18.35 -1.45 -20.94
C LEU A 693 -18.63 0.01 -21.26
N ARG A 694 -19.03 0.28 -22.51
CA ARG A 694 -19.54 1.58 -22.90
C ARG A 694 -20.98 1.67 -22.41
N PHE A 695 -21.17 2.40 -21.33
CA PHE A 695 -22.48 2.74 -20.84
C PHE A 695 -23.02 3.93 -21.65
N ASN A 696 -24.28 3.88 -22.06
CA ASN A 696 -25.00 5.04 -22.55
C ASN A 696 -26.21 5.22 -21.61
N LEU A 697 -26.24 6.33 -20.87
CA LEU A 697 -27.35 6.66 -19.97
C LEU A 697 -28.71 6.72 -20.70
N GLN A 698 -28.69 6.97 -22.02
CA GLN A 698 -29.88 7.07 -22.88
C GLN A 698 -30.29 5.74 -23.54
N ALA A 699 -29.51 4.66 -23.41
CA ALA A 699 -29.88 3.38 -24.03
C ALA A 699 -31.08 2.74 -23.32
N GLY A 700 -32.16 2.48 -24.07
CA GLY A 700 -33.41 1.91 -23.56
C GLY A 700 -34.36 2.93 -22.93
N LEU A 701 -34.07 4.22 -23.04
CA LEU A 701 -34.90 5.32 -22.52
C LEU A 701 -36.16 5.51 -23.36
N ASP A 702 -36.05 5.28 -24.66
CA ASP A 702 -37.15 5.11 -25.62
C ASP A 702 -38.16 4.05 -25.17
N ARG A 703 -37.68 2.87 -24.76
CA ARG A 703 -38.54 1.78 -24.28
C ARG A 703 -39.21 2.12 -22.96
N ARG A 704 -38.49 2.76 -22.02
CA ARG A 704 -39.05 3.24 -20.75
C ARG A 704 -40.08 4.35 -20.95
N LEU A 705 -39.82 5.31 -21.83
CA LEU A 705 -40.76 6.38 -22.16
C LEU A 705 -42.04 5.81 -22.77
N LYS A 706 -41.95 4.77 -23.61
CA LYS A 706 -43.11 4.07 -24.17
C LYS A 706 -43.96 3.34 -23.10
N GLU A 707 -43.33 2.85 -22.03
CA GLU A 707 -44.00 2.23 -20.88
C GLU A 707 -44.70 3.24 -19.96
N PHE A 708 -44.32 4.52 -20.01
CA PHE A 708 -44.97 5.56 -19.21
C PHE A 708 -46.39 5.87 -19.75
N PRO A 709 -47.44 5.83 -18.89
CA PRO A 709 -48.82 6.08 -19.32
C PRO A 709 -49.02 7.44 -20.02
N ALA A 710 -48.22 8.44 -19.65
CA ALA A 710 -48.23 9.78 -20.22
C ALA A 710 -47.80 9.82 -21.70
N PHE A 711 -46.98 8.87 -22.15
CA PHE A 711 -46.30 8.90 -23.44
C PHE A 711 -46.60 7.68 -24.33
N ALA A 712 -47.41 6.73 -23.85
CA ALA A 712 -47.72 5.48 -24.55
C ALA A 712 -48.36 5.63 -25.94
N SER A 713 -48.95 6.79 -26.26
CA SER A 713 -49.58 7.09 -27.56
C SER A 713 -48.72 7.90 -28.53
N LEU A 714 -47.47 8.24 -28.16
CA LEU A 714 -46.57 8.98 -29.04
C LEU A 714 -46.01 8.07 -30.15
N GLN A 715 -45.84 8.63 -31.35
CA GLN A 715 -45.17 7.94 -32.46
C GLN A 715 -43.70 7.68 -32.11
N GLU A 716 -43.09 6.65 -32.70
CA GLU A 716 -41.71 6.24 -32.38
C GLU A 716 -40.67 7.34 -32.68
N ALA A 717 -40.91 8.17 -33.70
CA ALA A 717 -40.06 9.34 -33.99
C ALA A 717 -40.10 10.38 -32.86
N ALA A 718 -41.29 10.72 -32.36
CA ALA A 718 -41.46 11.67 -31.25
C ALA A 718 -40.93 11.11 -29.92
N LEU A 719 -41.04 9.79 -29.69
CA LEU A 719 -40.41 9.12 -28.54
C LEU A 719 -38.88 9.17 -28.61
N HIS A 720 -38.31 9.09 -29.81
CA HIS A 720 -36.87 9.21 -30.01
C HIS A 720 -36.38 10.64 -29.71
N ASP A 721 -37.06 11.66 -30.24
CA ASP A 721 -36.75 13.07 -29.96
C ASP A 721 -36.96 13.44 -28.49
N LEU A 722 -37.98 12.86 -27.85
CA LEU A 722 -38.18 12.95 -26.41
C LEU A 722 -37.03 12.29 -25.64
N ALA A 723 -36.57 11.10 -26.05
CA ALA A 723 -35.44 10.43 -25.42
C ALA A 723 -34.13 11.23 -25.53
N LEU A 724 -33.96 12.02 -26.59
CA LEU A 724 -32.81 12.91 -26.79
C LEU A 724 -32.86 14.19 -25.94
N SER A 725 -34.07 14.67 -25.60
CA SER A 725 -34.29 15.89 -24.81
C SER A 725 -34.43 15.63 -23.31
N VAL A 726 -34.82 14.42 -22.91
CA VAL A 726 -34.91 14.01 -21.50
C VAL A 726 -33.53 13.86 -20.87
N THR A 727 -33.36 14.48 -19.69
CA THR A 727 -32.18 14.29 -18.85
C THR A 727 -32.49 13.41 -17.63
N LEU A 728 -31.64 12.42 -17.37
CA LEU A 728 -31.74 11.60 -16.17
C LEU A 728 -31.23 12.37 -14.96
N ARG A 729 -32.08 12.59 -13.97
CA ARG A 729 -31.74 13.20 -12.69
C ARG A 729 -31.87 12.20 -11.55
N PHE A 730 -30.77 12.09 -10.80
CA PHE A 730 -30.72 11.27 -9.59
C PHE A 730 -30.83 12.16 -8.36
N ALA A 731 -31.70 11.77 -7.42
CA ALA A 731 -31.85 12.44 -6.13
C ALA A 731 -31.60 11.47 -4.97
N VAL A 732 -30.81 11.89 -3.99
CA VAL A 732 -30.53 11.10 -2.78
C VAL A 732 -31.57 11.34 -1.68
N PRO A 733 -31.75 10.43 -0.71
CA PRO A 733 -32.68 10.60 0.39
C PRO A 733 -32.50 11.95 1.08
N GLY A 734 -33.59 12.71 1.14
CA GLY A 734 -33.63 14.02 1.73
C GLY A 734 -33.13 15.17 0.84
N GLU A 735 -32.73 14.92 -0.40
CA GLU A 735 -32.38 15.96 -1.37
C GLU A 735 -33.63 16.74 -1.82
N ARG A 736 -33.52 18.07 -1.86
CA ARG A 736 -34.60 18.96 -2.32
C ARG A 736 -34.53 19.11 -3.84
N LEU A 737 -35.62 18.79 -4.52
CA LEU A 737 -35.72 18.82 -5.99
C LEU A 737 -35.96 20.24 -6.50
N TYR A 738 -36.93 20.94 -5.90
CA TYR A 738 -37.19 22.37 -6.10
C TYR A 738 -37.80 23.00 -4.83
N ARG A 739 -37.78 24.33 -4.76
CA ARG A 739 -38.33 25.12 -3.64
C ARG A 739 -39.58 25.90 -4.08
N ALA A 740 -40.46 26.21 -3.12
CA ALA A 740 -41.57 27.12 -3.35
C ALA A 740 -41.06 28.50 -3.79
N GLY A 741 -41.70 29.11 -4.77
CA GLY A 741 -41.33 30.38 -5.39
C GLY A 741 -40.24 30.31 -6.46
N GLN A 742 -39.62 29.14 -6.69
CA GLN A 742 -38.65 28.97 -7.78
C GLN A 742 -39.35 29.01 -9.15
N ARG A 743 -38.68 29.48 -10.21
CA ARG A 743 -39.26 29.47 -11.57
C ARG A 743 -39.47 28.02 -12.06
N ALA A 744 -40.58 27.76 -12.76
CA ALA A 744 -40.90 26.43 -13.24
C ALA A 744 -40.13 26.11 -14.53
N ASP A 745 -38.89 25.65 -14.38
CA ASP A 745 -37.96 25.51 -15.52
C ASP A 745 -37.91 24.08 -16.11
N ALA A 746 -38.60 23.11 -15.51
CA ALA A 746 -38.58 21.70 -15.93
C ALA A 746 -39.79 20.88 -15.46
N VAL A 747 -40.08 19.76 -16.09
CA VAL A 747 -41.04 18.76 -15.65
C VAL A 747 -40.30 17.51 -15.19
N TYR A 748 -40.77 16.87 -14.12
CA TYR A 748 -40.15 15.68 -13.55
C TYR A 748 -41.09 14.48 -13.63
N LEU A 749 -40.60 13.36 -14.17
CA LEU A 749 -41.29 12.07 -14.12
C LEU A 749 -40.56 11.10 -13.19
N VAL A 750 -41.28 10.43 -12.30
CA VAL A 750 -40.71 9.47 -11.36
C VAL A 750 -40.58 8.10 -12.03
N SER A 751 -39.37 7.79 -12.50
CA SER A 751 -39.05 6.47 -13.07
C SER A 751 -38.88 5.40 -11.99
N ALA A 752 -38.38 5.76 -10.81
CA ALA A 752 -38.26 4.87 -9.65
C ALA A 752 -38.07 5.68 -8.35
N GLY A 753 -38.54 5.14 -7.22
CA GLY A 753 -38.46 5.76 -5.90
C GLY A 753 -39.70 6.57 -5.52
N GLU A 754 -39.66 7.24 -4.36
CA GLU A 754 -40.76 8.04 -3.82
C GLU A 754 -40.34 9.49 -3.59
N VAL A 755 -41.12 10.41 -4.15
CA VAL A 755 -40.96 11.86 -3.95
C VAL A 755 -42.11 12.37 -3.11
N GLU A 756 -41.78 13.16 -2.09
CA GLU A 756 -42.75 13.90 -1.30
C GLU A 756 -42.88 15.31 -1.88
N VAL A 757 -44.08 15.65 -2.32
CA VAL A 757 -44.42 16.97 -2.86
C VAL A 757 -45.44 17.62 -1.94
N VAL A 758 -45.15 18.84 -1.51
CA VAL A 758 -46.09 19.65 -0.72
C VAL A 758 -46.76 20.66 -1.62
N ARG A 759 -48.08 20.57 -1.78
CA ARG A 759 -48.93 21.51 -2.53
C ARG A 759 -50.08 21.96 -1.62
N ASP A 760 -50.34 23.27 -1.55
CA ASP A 760 -51.43 23.86 -0.74
C ASP A 760 -51.49 23.38 0.72
N GLY A 761 -50.33 23.11 1.32
CA GLY A 761 -50.21 22.63 2.70
C GLY A 761 -50.44 21.13 2.90
N GLN A 762 -50.73 20.36 1.84
CA GLN A 762 -50.86 18.90 1.89
C GLN A 762 -49.60 18.19 1.38
N GLU A 763 -49.17 17.16 2.10
CA GLU A 763 -48.04 16.28 1.73
C GLU A 763 -48.55 15.09 0.91
N VAL A 764 -48.16 15.03 -0.37
CA VAL A 764 -48.51 13.94 -1.27
C VAL A 764 -47.24 13.17 -1.63
N ARG A 765 -47.31 11.84 -1.49
CA ARG A 765 -46.23 10.94 -1.93
C ARG A 765 -46.49 10.45 -3.34
N LEU A 766 -45.50 10.65 -4.19
CA LEU A 766 -45.53 10.31 -5.61
C LEU A 766 -44.55 9.17 -5.86
N GLY A 767 -45.09 8.02 -6.26
CA GLY A 767 -44.33 6.80 -6.57
C GLY A 767 -44.00 6.68 -8.06
N ARG A 768 -43.63 5.46 -8.49
CA ARG A 768 -43.32 5.16 -9.90
C ARG A 768 -44.48 5.55 -10.84
N ASP A 769 -44.14 6.00 -12.05
CA ASP A 769 -45.05 6.41 -13.14
C ASP A 769 -45.82 7.72 -12.91
N SER A 770 -45.53 8.42 -11.81
CA SER A 770 -46.11 9.73 -11.51
C SER A 770 -45.33 10.88 -12.16
N VAL A 771 -46.04 11.98 -12.46
CA VAL A 771 -45.48 13.21 -13.04
C VAL A 771 -45.77 14.39 -12.13
N PHE A 772 -44.79 15.25 -11.91
CA PHE A 772 -44.96 16.45 -11.09
C PHE A 772 -44.21 17.64 -11.67
N GLY A 773 -44.72 18.84 -11.37
CA GLY A 773 -44.16 20.08 -11.89
C GLY A 773 -44.63 20.47 -13.29
N ALA A 774 -45.57 19.72 -13.89
CA ALA A 774 -46.08 19.97 -15.25
C ALA A 774 -47.08 21.14 -15.31
N GLU A 775 -47.96 21.25 -14.32
CA GLU A 775 -48.99 22.29 -14.27
C GLU A 775 -48.38 23.70 -14.17
N GLU A 776 -47.36 23.87 -13.32
CA GLU A 776 -46.71 25.17 -13.16
C GLU A 776 -45.94 25.58 -14.43
N VAL A 777 -45.43 24.61 -15.19
CA VAL A 777 -44.77 24.83 -16.50
C VAL A 777 -45.79 25.22 -17.57
N LEU A 778 -46.93 24.53 -17.66
CA LEU A 778 -48.01 24.86 -18.61
C LEU A 778 -48.62 26.25 -18.33
N ALA A 779 -48.75 26.60 -17.04
CA ALA A 779 -49.28 27.90 -16.63
C ALA A 779 -48.25 29.03 -16.69
N GLY A 780 -46.96 28.74 -16.93
CA GLY A 780 -45.88 29.74 -16.91
C GLY A 780 -45.66 30.40 -15.54
N THR A 781 -46.02 29.71 -14.44
CA THR A 781 -46.03 30.25 -13.07
C THR A 781 -44.81 29.79 -12.26
N HIS A 782 -44.63 30.35 -11.06
CA HIS A 782 -43.63 29.88 -10.11
C HIS A 782 -44.10 28.60 -9.40
N ARG A 783 -43.15 27.78 -8.92
CA ARG A 783 -43.42 26.58 -8.12
C ARG A 783 -44.25 26.93 -6.88
N GLN A 784 -45.45 26.38 -6.80
CA GLN A 784 -46.36 26.62 -5.67
C GLN A 784 -45.96 25.81 -4.42
N GLY A 785 -45.15 24.76 -4.59
CA GLY A 785 -44.80 23.79 -3.56
C GLY A 785 -43.31 23.51 -3.37
N ARG A 786 -42.99 22.61 -2.42
CA ARG A 786 -41.64 22.03 -2.27
C ARG A 786 -41.68 20.54 -2.64
N ALA A 787 -40.62 20.05 -3.27
CA ALA A 787 -40.45 18.62 -3.54
C ALA A 787 -39.14 18.09 -2.96
N ARG A 788 -39.19 16.93 -2.30
CA ARG A 788 -38.05 16.28 -1.67
C ARG A 788 -38.09 14.78 -1.93
N ALA A 789 -36.92 14.19 -2.20
CA ALA A 789 -36.80 12.75 -2.31
C ALA A 789 -36.90 12.10 -0.92
N VAL A 790 -37.80 11.12 -0.74
CA VAL A 790 -37.94 10.34 0.51
C VAL A 790 -36.88 9.25 0.57
N GLY A 791 -36.68 8.57 -0.56
CA GLY A 791 -35.63 7.57 -0.78
C GLY A 791 -34.66 7.98 -1.89
N PHE A 792 -33.96 7.01 -2.48
CA PHE A 792 -33.24 7.23 -3.73
C PHE A 792 -34.25 7.30 -4.88
N CYS A 793 -34.27 8.41 -5.62
CA CYS A 793 -35.25 8.64 -6.68
C CYS A 793 -34.57 8.83 -8.04
N HIS A 794 -35.16 8.23 -9.07
CA HIS A 794 -34.85 8.45 -10.48
C HIS A 794 -35.92 9.30 -11.11
N LEU A 795 -35.50 10.46 -11.60
CA LEU A 795 -36.35 11.43 -12.24
C LEU A 795 -35.93 11.60 -13.69
N LEU A 796 -36.89 11.59 -14.59
CA LEU A 796 -36.69 12.08 -15.96
C LEU A 796 -37.02 13.57 -15.90
N GLU A 797 -36.00 14.41 -16.08
CA GLU A 797 -36.13 15.87 -16.12
C GLU A 797 -36.21 16.31 -17.58
N LEU A 798 -37.35 16.90 -17.92
CA LEU A 798 -37.60 17.50 -19.23
C LEU A 798 -37.61 19.01 -19.08
N ALA A 799 -36.82 19.75 -19.86
CA ALA A 799 -36.78 21.20 -19.74
C ALA A 799 -38.14 21.81 -20.15
N ALA A 800 -38.52 22.94 -19.54
CA ALA A 800 -39.80 23.60 -19.83
C ALA A 800 -39.98 23.91 -21.32
N ALA A 801 -38.91 24.37 -21.99
CA ALA A 801 -38.95 24.67 -23.42
C ALA A 801 -39.15 23.41 -24.30
N ASP A 802 -38.61 22.27 -23.88
CA ASP A 802 -38.78 21.00 -24.61
C ASP A 802 -40.18 20.43 -24.36
N PHE A 803 -40.66 20.51 -23.12
CA PHE A 803 -42.01 20.10 -22.75
C PHE A 803 -43.10 20.87 -23.48
N LEU A 804 -42.95 22.20 -23.60
CA LEU A 804 -43.91 23.05 -24.31
C LEU A 804 -43.91 22.76 -25.83
N ARG A 805 -42.74 22.51 -26.43
CA ARG A 805 -42.65 22.07 -27.84
C ARG A 805 -43.36 20.74 -28.07
N LEU A 806 -43.15 19.76 -27.19
CA LEU A 806 -43.85 18.48 -27.24
C LEU A 806 -45.36 18.59 -27.01
N ALA A 807 -45.80 19.58 -26.22
CA ALA A 807 -47.22 19.87 -26.03
C ALA A 807 -47.88 20.44 -27.30
N GLU A 808 -47.13 21.19 -28.13
CA GLU A 808 -47.60 21.70 -29.42
C GLU A 808 -47.68 20.58 -30.48
N GLU A 809 -46.71 19.67 -30.50
CA GLU A 809 -46.64 18.55 -31.46
C GLU A 809 -47.62 17.40 -31.13
N ALA A 810 -47.98 17.23 -29.85
CA ALA A 810 -48.89 16.19 -29.37
C ALA A 810 -49.94 16.77 -28.39
N PRO A 811 -51.02 17.41 -28.90
CA PRO A 811 -51.99 18.14 -28.06
C PRO A 811 -52.78 17.26 -27.09
N GLU A 812 -52.77 15.93 -27.25
CA GLU A 812 -53.39 14.98 -26.31
C GLU A 812 -52.57 14.72 -25.03
N MET A 813 -51.27 15.03 -25.06
CA MET A 813 -50.31 14.74 -23.98
C MET A 813 -50.55 15.59 -22.72
N PRO A 814 -50.74 16.93 -22.79
CA PRO A 814 -51.02 17.76 -21.62
C PRO A 814 -52.28 17.34 -20.87
N GLY A 815 -53.34 16.95 -21.60
CA GLY A 815 -54.60 16.47 -21.01
C GLY A 815 -54.49 15.09 -20.34
N ARG A 816 -53.51 14.26 -20.71
CA ARG A 816 -53.20 13.00 -20.01
C ARG A 816 -52.33 13.23 -18.79
N ILE A 817 -51.33 14.10 -18.89
CA ILE A 817 -50.49 14.47 -17.74
C ILE A 817 -51.31 15.16 -16.66
N GLY A 818 -52.25 16.03 -17.03
CA GLY A 818 -53.20 16.64 -16.09
C GLY A 818 -54.09 15.60 -15.39
N ARG A 819 -54.54 14.56 -16.10
CA ARG A 819 -55.32 13.45 -15.51
C ARG A 819 -54.49 12.53 -14.61
N LEU A 820 -53.22 12.31 -14.92
CA LEU A 820 -52.29 11.54 -14.06
C LEU A 820 -51.89 12.34 -12.81
N ALA A 821 -51.71 13.66 -12.95
CA ALA A 821 -51.47 14.55 -11.83
C ALA A 821 -52.70 14.67 -10.90
N ALA A 822 -53.92 14.70 -11.47
CA ALA A 822 -55.17 14.78 -10.72
C ALA A 822 -55.68 13.43 -10.16
N GLY A 823 -55.33 12.31 -10.81
CA GLY A 823 -55.75 10.95 -10.43
C GLY A 823 -55.00 10.35 -9.23
N THR A 824 -54.05 11.08 -8.65
CA THR A 824 -53.31 10.67 -7.45
C THR A 824 -54.05 11.20 -6.22
N THR A 825 -55.17 10.58 -5.85
CA THR A 825 -55.93 10.96 -4.65
C THR A 825 -55.05 10.87 -3.39
N PRO A 826 -55.12 11.85 -2.46
CA PRO A 826 -54.39 11.79 -1.21
C PRO A 826 -54.97 10.67 -0.34
N GLU A 827 -54.24 9.56 -0.17
CA GLU A 827 -54.58 8.59 0.88
C GLU A 827 -54.43 9.27 2.25
N ALA A 828 -55.57 9.52 2.88
CA ALA A 828 -55.64 10.03 4.24
C ALA A 828 -55.01 9.03 5.22
N VAL A 829 -54.16 9.55 6.10
CA VAL A 829 -53.52 8.81 7.20
C VAL A 829 -54.59 8.40 8.22
N SER A 830 -55.23 7.24 8.05
CA SER A 830 -55.96 6.56 9.11
C SER A 830 -56.23 5.08 8.78
N GLY A 831 -55.68 4.16 9.57
CA GLY A 831 -56.14 2.76 9.59
C GLY A 831 -55.04 1.72 9.78
N THR A 832 -55.06 1.04 10.92
CA THR A 832 -54.37 -0.23 11.23
C THR A 832 -54.54 -1.29 10.14
N PRO A 833 -53.52 -2.14 9.84
CA PRO A 833 -53.64 -3.13 8.78
C PRO A 833 -54.31 -4.42 9.28
N SER A 834 -55.44 -4.79 8.68
CA SER A 834 -56.00 -6.13 8.72
C SER A 834 -56.22 -6.62 7.28
N GLY A 835 -55.67 -7.79 6.95
CA GLY A 835 -56.02 -8.57 5.75
C GLY A 835 -54.94 -8.62 4.66
N THR A 836 -54.27 -9.77 4.54
CA THR A 836 -53.40 -10.18 3.44
C THR A 836 -54.20 -10.48 2.15
N PRO A 837 -53.57 -10.38 0.97
CA PRO A 837 -53.04 -11.62 0.38
C PRO A 837 -51.59 -11.50 -0.14
N SER A 838 -50.83 -12.55 0.20
CA SER A 838 -49.63 -13.13 -0.42
C SER A 838 -48.79 -12.29 -1.41
N GLY A 839 -47.51 -12.08 -1.04
CA GLY A 839 -46.43 -11.79 -2.01
C GLY A 839 -45.73 -10.43 -1.89
N ALA A 840 -45.39 -9.96 -0.69
CA ALA A 840 -44.50 -8.81 -0.52
C ALA A 840 -43.61 -8.94 0.72
N VAL A 841 -42.30 -8.73 0.54
CA VAL A 841 -41.27 -8.67 1.58
C VAL A 841 -41.48 -7.39 2.41
N PRO A 842 -41.45 -7.43 3.76
CA PRO A 842 -41.80 -6.28 4.59
C PRO A 842 -40.70 -5.22 4.60
N SER A 843 -41.08 -3.97 4.30
CA SER A 843 -40.25 -2.78 4.52
C SER A 843 -40.10 -2.53 6.02
N ALA A 844 -38.92 -2.84 6.56
CA ALA A 844 -38.61 -2.58 7.97
C ALA A 844 -38.46 -1.07 8.21
N ARG A 845 -39.28 -0.53 9.12
CA ARG A 845 -39.19 0.83 9.65
C ARG A 845 -37.79 1.08 10.24
N LEU A 846 -37.05 2.03 9.66
CA LEU A 846 -35.87 2.64 10.26
C LEU A 846 -36.29 3.42 11.53
N VAL A 847 -36.05 2.85 12.70
CA VAL A 847 -36.09 3.59 13.97
C VAL A 847 -34.88 4.54 13.99
N ALA A 848 -35.16 5.85 13.98
CA ALA A 848 -34.15 6.88 14.15
C ALA A 848 -33.50 6.74 15.53
N PHE A 849 -32.18 6.56 15.56
CA PHE A 849 -31.38 6.51 16.78
C PHE A 849 -31.15 7.94 17.28
N ASP A 850 -31.75 8.30 18.42
CA ASP A 850 -31.56 9.58 19.10
C ASP A 850 -30.24 9.55 19.90
N PRO A 851 -29.22 10.35 19.52
CA PRO A 851 -27.92 10.36 20.17
C PRO A 851 -27.91 10.98 21.57
N ARG A 852 -29.04 11.52 22.09
CA ARG A 852 -29.11 12.14 23.42
C ARG A 852 -29.47 11.19 24.55
N ARG A 853 -29.97 9.98 24.27
CA ARG A 853 -30.38 9.02 25.33
C ARG A 853 -29.26 8.11 25.86
N ALA A 854 -28.08 8.09 25.25
CA ALA A 854 -26.95 7.25 25.70
C ALA A 854 -25.97 7.97 26.66
N MET A 855 -26.28 9.18 27.14
CA MET A 855 -25.48 9.88 28.14
C MET A 855 -25.99 9.71 29.59
N ALA A 856 -27.10 8.98 29.80
CA ALA A 856 -27.71 8.86 31.13
C ALA A 856 -27.32 7.59 31.92
N ASP A 857 -26.67 6.59 31.31
CA ASP A 857 -26.09 5.45 32.02
C ASP A 857 -24.57 5.43 31.79
N ARG A 858 -23.86 6.00 32.76
CA ARG A 858 -22.40 5.95 32.92
C ARG A 858 -22.07 5.15 34.17
#